data_AF-A0A4Q8TDC7-F1
#
_entry.id   AF-A0A4Q8TDC7-F1
#
_cell.length_a   1.000
_cell.length_b   1.000
_cell.length_c   1.000
_cell.angle_alpha   90.00
_cell.angle_beta   90.00
_cell.angle_gamma   90.00
#
_symmetry.space_group_name_H-M   'P 1'
#
loop_
_entity.id
_entity.type
_entity.pdbx_description
1 polymer ?
#
loop_
_entity_poly.entity_id
_entity_poly.type
_entity_poly.pdbx_seq_one_letter_code
_entity_poly.pdbx_strand_id
1 'polypeptide(L)'
;MPNYTFRSVALPQDTDLLHSWIATEHAAFWGMPNATSNEIFEEYSNLLDTEDYAVLLGLDHDGTARFLIELYNPATSPLADAYNYVRGDRGLHFLSPATQSPAPGFTLEALTAAAQYAFAKPGVQRLVVEPDVRNKAIHALNARIGFRPIRPIKLAEHDGSTKQALLSICTRNDFESATGNNLSSSFLSPEQWEQANRHVLAKALGEFSHERLLEPAEQGDDTYCVQKQGHRYLFTARRFQLNHWLVQPASIEHLEFIDGSWQPADVDVINFVTLFATELTLNPAQLPTYLEELSSTLSSHCYKQVHTTHDSAALAQFPGTEAQSFQLIESSMTEGHPCFVANNGRMGVGRSDYLRFAPETGSALNLGWAAAHTSRAQFDSISTLDYETLLAEELSPEERKQLDDALASALFGTGYSPEDYIFMPVHPWQWENRLSITFANDIARKQLIWLGSSHDEYQAQQSIRTFFNLSKPTRHYVKTAMSILNMGFMRGLSAEYMKVTPAINQWLGELFENDPVLSAQPVSLLREVAAVGYRNPQFEAATVKSDPQRKMLAALWRESPINLLEEDQKLATMASLLHVDAQGRSFAAALIRRSGLAPSTWLAQYLDAYLVPLVHCLAAYDLVFMPHGENVIMVLENGAVRKVLHKDLGEEVAVLSDSVELPEEIRRVRTGGDPVLSVFTDVFDSFFRFLAPLLDNEGVLAEEEFWSVVAQRLLEYRSEHPQFAGRFDELGLFESSFPLSCLNRLQLRNHQQMLDLTDQSSGLLYAGDLENPLATAVIPAS
;
A
#
# COMPACT_ATOMS: atom_id res chain seq x y z
N MET A 1 38.35 -13.11 9.81
CA MET A 1 37.85 -12.09 10.76
C MET A 1 37.52 -12.80 12.07
N PRO A 2 37.72 -12.18 13.24
CA PRO A 2 37.27 -12.79 14.49
C PRO A 2 35.76 -13.03 14.40
N ASN A 3 35.34 -14.28 14.58
CA ASN A 3 33.94 -14.67 14.51
C ASN A 3 33.37 -14.54 15.92
N TYR A 4 32.66 -13.44 16.20
CA TYR A 4 32.02 -13.26 17.50
C TYR A 4 30.78 -14.15 17.58
N THR A 5 30.54 -14.73 18.76
CA THR A 5 29.27 -15.39 19.09
C THR A 5 28.51 -14.55 20.10
N PHE A 6 27.20 -14.78 20.23
CA PHE A 6 26.34 -13.97 21.09
C PHE A 6 25.59 -14.87 22.06
N ARG A 7 25.50 -14.44 23.31
CA ARG A 7 24.60 -15.03 24.31
C ARG A 7 23.86 -13.95 25.05
N SER A 8 22.66 -14.26 25.52
CA SER A 8 21.93 -13.39 26.43
C SER A 8 22.69 -13.23 27.75
N VAL A 9 22.56 -12.04 28.34
CA VAL A 9 22.97 -11.78 29.72
C VAL A 9 22.21 -12.72 30.65
N ALA A 10 22.91 -13.29 31.63
CA ALA A 10 22.35 -14.14 32.67
C ALA A 10 22.48 -13.44 34.03
N LEU A 11 21.36 -13.01 34.60
CA LEU A 11 21.32 -12.40 35.93
C LEU A 11 21.02 -13.45 37.01
N PRO A 12 21.65 -13.36 38.20
CA PRO A 12 22.56 -12.29 38.64
C PRO A 12 24.02 -12.46 38.19
N GLN A 13 24.39 -13.52 37.47
CA GLN A 13 25.79 -13.92 37.24
C GLN A 13 26.62 -12.87 36.49
N ASP A 14 26.02 -12.16 35.54
CA ASP A 14 26.69 -11.14 34.73
C ASP A 14 26.60 -9.72 35.33
N THR A 15 25.93 -9.53 36.48
CA THR A 15 25.70 -8.19 37.07
C THR A 15 27.00 -7.43 37.32
N ASP A 16 27.99 -8.09 37.94
CA ASP A 16 29.27 -7.46 38.25
C ASP A 16 30.04 -7.09 36.96
N LEU A 17 29.91 -7.92 35.91
CA LEU A 17 30.50 -7.65 34.61
C LEU A 17 29.86 -6.41 33.98
N LEU A 18 28.53 -6.36 33.92
CA LEU A 18 27.77 -5.23 33.38
C LEU A 18 28.09 -3.94 34.14
N HIS A 19 28.07 -3.98 35.47
CA HIS A 19 28.43 -2.85 36.32
C HIS A 19 29.85 -2.36 36.00
N SER A 20 30.83 -3.26 35.84
CA SER A 20 32.21 -2.90 35.49
C SER A 20 32.36 -2.23 34.11
N TRP A 21 31.40 -2.45 33.19
CA TRP A 21 31.42 -1.88 31.85
C TRP A 21 30.64 -0.55 31.76
N ILE A 22 29.53 -0.46 32.49
CA ILE A 22 28.54 0.62 32.37
C ILE A 22 28.79 1.76 33.36
N ALA A 23 29.08 1.44 34.63
CA ALA A 23 29.28 2.43 35.69
C ALA A 23 30.69 3.04 35.64
N THR A 24 31.03 3.63 34.48
CA THR A 24 32.35 4.22 34.20
C THR A 24 32.21 5.52 33.41
N GLU A 25 33.20 6.41 33.55
CA GLU A 25 33.26 7.64 32.73
C GLU A 25 33.40 7.33 31.23
N HIS A 26 34.02 6.20 30.87
CA HIS A 26 34.13 5.75 29.47
C HIS A 26 32.75 5.50 28.83
N ALA A 27 31.82 4.96 29.60
CA ALA A 27 30.46 4.65 29.19
C ALA A 27 29.47 5.78 29.52
N ALA A 28 29.92 7.03 29.72
CA ALA A 28 29.04 8.13 30.11
C ALA A 28 27.85 8.35 29.16
N PHE A 29 28.01 8.05 27.85
CA PHE A 29 26.91 8.12 26.87
C PHE A 29 25.91 6.95 26.94
N TRP A 30 26.15 5.95 27.80
CA TRP A 30 25.24 4.84 28.09
C TRP A 30 24.21 5.19 29.17
N GLY A 31 24.33 6.35 29.82
CA GLY A 31 23.29 6.90 30.71
C GLY A 31 23.38 6.50 32.19
N MET A 32 24.35 5.66 32.58
CA MET A 32 24.44 5.16 33.98
C MET A 32 25.87 5.20 34.58
N PRO A 33 26.64 6.29 34.46
CA PRO A 33 28.06 6.30 34.84
C PRO A 33 28.35 6.13 36.34
N ASN A 34 27.34 6.35 37.20
CA ASN A 34 27.45 6.24 38.67
C ASN A 34 26.51 5.19 39.27
N ALA A 35 25.88 4.35 38.44
CA ALA A 35 24.95 3.35 38.92
C ALA A 35 25.65 2.31 39.81
N THR A 36 24.98 1.91 40.87
CA THR A 36 25.38 0.82 41.75
C THR A 36 25.11 -0.54 41.09
N SER A 37 25.80 -1.59 41.56
CA SER A 37 25.57 -2.96 41.06
C SER A 37 24.09 -3.40 41.20
N ASN A 38 23.40 -2.95 42.25
CA ASN A 38 21.97 -3.21 42.43
C ASN A 38 21.11 -2.48 41.39
N GLU A 39 21.39 -1.21 41.08
CA GLU A 39 20.66 -0.48 40.04
C GLU A 39 20.87 -1.10 38.66
N ILE A 40 22.08 -1.60 38.37
CA ILE A 40 22.35 -2.36 37.14
C ILE A 40 21.55 -3.67 37.11
N PHE A 41 21.50 -4.42 38.22
CA PHE A 41 20.69 -5.64 38.30
C PHE A 41 19.21 -5.37 38.05
N GLU A 42 18.64 -4.33 38.69
CA GLU A 42 17.23 -3.97 38.55
C GLU A 42 16.90 -3.53 37.13
N GLU A 43 17.69 -2.63 36.55
CA GLU A 43 17.47 -2.13 35.19
C GLU A 43 17.53 -3.26 34.15
N TYR A 44 18.59 -4.08 34.18
CA TYR A 44 18.73 -5.16 33.22
C TYR A 44 17.74 -6.30 33.45
N SER A 45 17.21 -6.48 34.66
CA SER A 45 16.07 -7.39 34.90
C SER A 45 14.82 -6.89 34.19
N ASN A 46 14.51 -5.60 34.30
CA ASN A 46 13.36 -4.98 33.62
C ASN A 46 13.50 -5.05 32.08
N LEU A 47 14.70 -4.81 31.56
CA LEU A 47 14.96 -4.92 30.12
C LEU A 47 14.81 -6.36 29.61
N LEU A 48 15.28 -7.35 30.38
CA LEU A 48 15.13 -8.77 30.00
C LEU A 48 13.67 -9.26 30.07
N ASP A 49 12.83 -8.63 30.90
CA ASP A 49 11.39 -8.90 30.98
C ASP A 49 10.58 -8.14 29.91
N THR A 50 11.20 -7.24 29.16
CA THR A 50 10.54 -6.47 28.09
C THR A 50 10.40 -7.32 26.82
N GLU A 51 9.17 -7.41 26.31
CA GLU A 51 8.90 -8.14 25.05
C GLU A 51 9.72 -7.57 23.89
N ASP A 52 10.24 -8.47 23.05
CA ASP A 52 11.08 -8.10 21.91
C ASP A 52 12.32 -7.27 22.25
N TYR A 53 12.78 -7.25 23.51
CA TYR A 53 14.06 -6.69 23.92
C TYR A 53 15.10 -7.81 24.10
N ALA A 54 16.34 -7.58 23.68
CA ALA A 54 17.43 -8.53 23.87
C ALA A 54 18.70 -7.83 24.32
N VAL A 55 19.25 -8.27 25.45
CA VAL A 55 20.54 -7.82 25.97
C VAL A 55 21.56 -8.94 25.79
N LEU A 56 22.59 -8.70 24.97
CA LEU A 56 23.51 -9.74 24.51
C LEU A 56 24.97 -9.37 24.73
N LEU A 57 25.76 -10.35 25.17
CA LEU A 57 27.21 -10.26 25.25
C LEU A 57 27.83 -10.84 23.99
N GLY A 58 28.68 -10.06 23.32
CA GLY A 58 29.52 -10.51 22.22
C GLY A 58 30.76 -11.20 22.74
N LEU A 59 30.94 -12.48 22.41
CA LEU A 59 32.02 -13.34 22.88
C LEU A 59 33.06 -13.55 21.79
N ASP A 60 34.34 -13.50 22.13
CA ASP A 60 35.40 -13.93 21.21
C ASP A 60 35.50 -15.46 21.10
N HIS A 61 36.48 -15.94 20.31
CA HIS A 61 36.72 -17.37 20.08
C HIS A 61 37.01 -18.19 21.35
N ASP A 62 37.45 -17.55 22.43
CA ASP A 62 37.72 -18.21 23.72
C ASP A 62 36.48 -18.22 24.62
N GLY A 63 35.35 -17.69 24.15
CA GLY A 63 34.12 -17.52 24.93
C GLY A 63 34.16 -16.35 25.91
N THR A 64 35.16 -15.48 25.81
CA THR A 64 35.29 -14.32 26.71
C THR A 64 34.39 -13.20 26.23
N ALA A 65 33.59 -12.59 27.11
CA ALA A 65 32.76 -11.44 26.78
C ALA A 65 33.62 -10.20 26.47
N ARG A 66 33.35 -9.55 25.34
CA ARG A 66 34.17 -8.45 24.81
C ARG A 66 33.42 -7.13 24.62
N PHE A 67 32.12 -7.19 24.39
CA PHE A 67 31.26 -6.02 24.20
C PHE A 67 29.80 -6.40 24.51
N LEU A 68 28.96 -5.39 24.71
CA LEU A 68 27.54 -5.52 25.02
C LEU A 68 26.71 -4.89 23.89
N ILE A 69 25.61 -5.53 23.52
CA ILE A 69 24.62 -4.96 22.62
C ILE A 69 23.22 -5.09 23.19
N GLU A 70 22.37 -4.13 22.84
CA GLU A 70 20.94 -4.18 23.11
C GLU A 70 20.20 -4.07 21.78
N LEU A 71 19.26 -4.98 21.56
CA LEU A 71 18.39 -4.97 20.39
C LEU A 71 16.96 -4.82 20.87
N TYR A 72 16.23 -3.85 20.35
CA TYR A 72 14.89 -3.53 20.84
C TYR A 72 13.94 -3.18 19.68
N ASN A 73 12.63 -3.19 19.95
CA ASN A 73 11.62 -2.73 19.00
C ASN A 73 11.44 -1.20 19.14
N PRO A 74 11.80 -0.37 18.14
CA PRO A 74 11.65 1.08 18.25
C PRO A 74 10.20 1.54 18.39
N ALA A 75 9.22 0.73 17.96
CA ALA A 75 7.79 1.06 18.07
C ALA A 75 7.27 1.04 19.52
N THR A 76 8.01 0.42 20.44
CA THR A 76 7.64 0.31 21.86
C THR A 76 8.69 0.92 22.78
N SER A 77 9.61 1.71 22.24
CA SER A 77 10.66 2.41 23.00
C SER A 77 10.40 3.93 23.01
N PRO A 78 11.22 4.74 23.73
CA PRO A 78 11.14 6.19 23.65
C PRO A 78 11.25 6.79 22.23
N LEU A 79 11.69 6.00 21.25
CA LEU A 79 11.72 6.40 19.84
C LEU A 79 10.32 6.45 19.19
N ALA A 80 9.32 5.76 19.73
CA ALA A 80 8.00 5.62 19.12
C ALA A 80 7.33 6.98 18.82
N ASP A 81 7.54 7.96 19.69
CA ASP A 81 7.01 9.32 19.53
C ASP A 81 7.96 10.26 18.77
N ALA A 82 9.20 9.82 18.51
CA ALA A 82 10.25 10.66 17.93
C ALA A 82 10.41 10.48 16.42
N TYR A 83 10.00 9.34 15.86
CA TYR A 83 10.03 9.07 14.41
C TYR A 83 8.93 8.09 13.99
N ASN A 84 8.51 8.17 12.72
CA ASN A 84 7.57 7.22 12.15
C ASN A 84 8.23 5.86 11.92
N TYR A 85 7.89 4.90 12.80
CA TYR A 85 8.35 3.51 12.73
C TYR A 85 8.01 2.88 11.37
N VAL A 86 8.94 2.10 10.84
CA VAL A 86 8.73 1.29 9.64
C VAL A 86 8.86 -0.18 9.98
N ARG A 87 7.98 -1.00 9.39
CA ARG A 87 8.01 -2.44 9.60
C ARG A 87 9.38 -3.02 9.20
N GLY A 88 9.97 -3.74 10.15
CA GLY A 88 11.30 -4.32 10.03
C GLY A 88 12.43 -3.43 10.55
N ASP A 89 12.12 -2.31 11.20
CA ASP A 89 13.08 -1.57 12.01
C ASP A 89 13.48 -2.36 13.26
N ARG A 90 14.77 -2.32 13.59
CA ARG A 90 15.32 -2.83 14.85
C ARG A 90 16.29 -1.83 15.45
N GLY A 91 16.07 -1.48 16.70
CA GLY A 91 16.99 -0.64 17.47
C GLY A 91 18.28 -1.38 17.80
N LEU A 92 19.41 -0.68 17.82
CA LEU A 92 20.71 -1.22 18.22
C LEU A 92 21.45 -0.24 19.16
N HIS A 93 21.66 -0.64 20.41
CA HIS A 93 22.68 -0.04 21.25
C HIS A 93 23.94 -0.91 21.27
N PHE A 94 25.11 -0.26 21.31
CA PHE A 94 26.41 -0.93 21.30
C PHE A 94 27.35 -0.29 22.32
N LEU A 95 27.87 -1.09 23.24
CA LEU A 95 28.86 -0.69 24.24
C LEU A 95 30.14 -1.51 24.08
N SER A 96 31.25 -0.82 23.84
CA SER A 96 32.59 -1.37 23.99
C SER A 96 33.14 -0.95 25.35
N PRO A 97 33.55 -1.88 26.23
CA PRO A 97 34.09 -1.54 27.54
C PRO A 97 35.48 -0.90 27.43
N ALA A 98 35.86 -0.15 28.46
CA ALA A 98 37.23 0.37 28.60
C ALA A 98 38.23 -0.79 28.71
N THR A 99 39.37 -0.67 28.03
CA THR A 99 40.45 -1.68 28.07
C THR A 99 41.80 -1.03 28.28
N GLN A 100 42.66 -1.70 29.04
CA GLN A 100 44.06 -1.31 29.22
C GLN A 100 44.94 -1.71 28.02
N SER A 101 44.43 -2.59 27.16
CA SER A 101 45.15 -3.14 26.00
C SER A 101 44.29 -3.01 24.74
N PRO A 102 44.13 -1.79 24.17
CA PRO A 102 43.29 -1.57 23.00
C PRO A 102 43.87 -2.27 21.77
N ALA A 103 43.04 -3.06 21.09
CA ALA A 103 43.36 -3.66 19.80
C ALA A 103 42.88 -2.75 18.65
N PRO A 104 43.76 -2.35 17.70
CA PRO A 104 43.35 -1.55 16.56
C PRO A 104 42.22 -2.22 15.76
N GLY A 105 41.16 -1.47 15.46
CA GLY A 105 40.03 -1.97 14.67
C GLY A 105 38.96 -2.74 15.44
N PHE A 106 39.22 -3.14 16.69
CA PHE A 106 38.32 -3.97 17.50
C PHE A 106 36.87 -3.44 17.54
N THR A 107 36.67 -2.16 17.89
CA THR A 107 35.32 -1.60 18.03
C THR A 107 34.53 -1.63 16.72
N LEU A 108 35.21 -1.43 15.59
CA LEU A 108 34.57 -1.51 14.28
C LEU A 108 34.20 -2.95 13.93
N GLU A 109 35.09 -3.91 14.20
CA GLU A 109 34.82 -5.34 13.99
C GLU A 109 33.65 -5.82 14.87
N ALA A 110 33.63 -5.43 16.15
CA ALA A 110 32.57 -5.73 17.09
C ALA A 110 31.22 -5.12 16.67
N LEU A 111 31.20 -3.84 16.28
CA LEU A 111 29.99 -3.17 15.80
C LEU A 111 29.50 -3.78 14.47
N THR A 112 30.41 -4.17 13.59
CA THR A 112 30.07 -4.88 12.34
C THR A 112 29.41 -6.23 12.65
N ALA A 113 29.96 -7.00 13.59
CA ALA A 113 29.38 -8.27 14.02
C ALA A 113 28.02 -8.08 14.72
N ALA A 114 27.85 -7.02 15.51
CA ALA A 114 26.57 -6.67 16.13
C ALA A 114 25.48 -6.39 15.10
N ALA A 115 25.79 -5.55 14.09
CA ALA A 115 24.87 -5.27 13.00
C ALA A 115 24.55 -6.53 12.18
N GLN A 116 25.56 -7.35 11.88
CA GLN A 116 25.37 -8.64 11.19
C GLN A 116 24.46 -9.59 11.98
N TYR A 117 24.63 -9.66 13.29
CA TYR A 117 23.77 -10.47 14.16
C TYR A 117 22.32 -9.94 14.18
N ALA A 118 22.14 -8.62 14.28
CA ALA A 118 20.80 -8.02 14.24
C ALA A 118 20.09 -8.28 12.91
N PHE A 119 20.80 -8.16 11.79
CA PHE A 119 20.27 -8.51 10.47
C PHE A 119 20.06 -10.01 10.27
N ALA A 120 20.60 -10.90 11.11
CA ALA A 120 20.35 -12.33 10.99
C ALA A 120 18.86 -12.69 11.13
N LYS A 121 18.06 -11.89 11.87
CA LYS A 121 16.59 -12.02 11.92
C LYS A 121 15.99 -11.61 10.55
N PRO A 122 15.29 -12.51 9.83
CA PRO A 122 14.79 -12.26 8.47
C PRO A 122 13.93 -10.99 8.31
N GLY A 123 13.08 -10.70 9.30
CA GLY A 123 12.20 -9.53 9.31
C GLY A 123 12.92 -8.20 9.57
N VAL A 124 14.21 -8.19 9.92
CA VAL A 124 14.93 -6.91 10.12
C VAL A 124 15.38 -6.39 8.76
N GLN A 125 14.90 -5.22 8.34
CA GLN A 125 15.28 -4.57 7.08
C GLN A 125 16.16 -3.34 7.30
N ARG A 126 15.99 -2.67 8.46
CA ARG A 126 16.75 -1.49 8.82
C ARG A 126 17.16 -1.56 10.30
N LEU A 127 18.38 -1.12 10.58
CA LEU A 127 18.83 -0.85 11.94
C LEU A 127 18.68 0.64 12.22
N VAL A 128 18.20 0.94 13.42
CA VAL A 128 17.99 2.30 13.93
C VAL A 128 18.91 2.52 15.12
N VAL A 129 19.61 3.65 15.12
CA VAL A 129 20.48 4.06 16.24
C VAL A 129 20.31 5.55 16.51
N GLU A 130 20.46 5.91 17.78
CA GLU A 130 20.19 7.24 18.32
C GLU A 130 21.32 7.70 19.29
N PRO A 131 22.61 7.62 18.91
CA PRO A 131 23.68 8.09 19.77
C PRO A 131 23.57 9.60 20.05
N ASP A 132 24.07 10.04 21.21
CA ASP A 132 24.15 11.46 21.55
C ASP A 132 24.93 12.23 20.46
N VAL A 133 24.42 13.39 20.04
CA VAL A 133 25.00 14.24 18.96
C VAL A 133 26.46 14.65 19.22
N ARG A 134 26.91 14.58 20.48
CA ARG A 134 28.28 14.89 20.90
C ARG A 134 29.23 13.71 20.75
N ASN A 135 28.73 12.48 20.64
CA ASN A 135 29.55 11.28 20.52
C ASN A 135 30.11 11.12 19.09
N LYS A 136 31.10 11.96 18.74
CA LYS A 136 31.69 11.97 17.39
C LYS A 136 32.38 10.66 17.02
N ALA A 137 32.89 9.92 18.01
CA ALA A 137 33.55 8.64 17.78
C ALA A 137 32.56 7.57 17.26
N ILE A 138 31.40 7.41 17.90
CA ILE A 138 30.41 6.43 17.44
C ILE A 138 29.79 6.84 16.10
N HIS A 139 29.56 8.14 15.85
CA HIS A 139 29.06 8.57 14.53
C HIS A 139 30.02 8.19 13.40
N ALA A 140 31.33 8.34 13.62
CA ALA A 140 32.33 7.93 12.63
C ALA A 140 32.36 6.40 12.41
N LEU A 141 32.15 5.61 13.46
CA LEU A 141 32.05 4.14 13.36
C LEU A 141 30.76 3.71 12.64
N ASN A 142 29.62 4.27 13.03
CA ASN A 142 28.32 4.04 12.41
C ASN A 142 28.36 4.32 10.90
N ALA A 143 28.94 5.45 10.49
CA ALA A 143 29.08 5.79 9.08
C ALA A 143 29.93 4.77 8.30
N ARG A 144 30.95 4.17 8.92
CA ARG A 144 31.82 3.15 8.29
C ARG A 144 31.12 1.80 8.07
N ILE A 145 30.00 1.55 8.74
CA ILE A 145 29.21 0.31 8.56
C ILE A 145 27.85 0.59 7.91
N GLY A 146 27.69 1.76 7.29
CA GLY A 146 26.54 2.07 6.43
C GLY A 146 25.42 2.90 7.08
N PHE A 147 25.49 3.25 8.37
CA PHE A 147 24.48 4.13 8.97
C PHE A 147 24.55 5.53 8.37
N ARG A 148 23.38 6.05 7.97
CA ARG A 148 23.19 7.40 7.45
C ARG A 148 22.43 8.24 8.48
N PRO A 149 22.93 9.44 8.84
CA PRO A 149 22.20 10.32 9.73
C PRO A 149 20.92 10.83 9.05
N ILE A 150 19.80 10.84 9.78
CA ILE A 150 18.51 11.36 9.34
C ILE A 150 18.30 12.76 9.89
N ARG A 151 18.14 12.89 11.22
CA ARG A 151 17.98 14.19 11.90
C ARG A 151 18.25 14.10 13.40
N PRO A 152 18.53 15.22 14.09
CA PRO A 152 18.52 15.27 15.54
C PRO A 152 17.10 15.05 16.09
N ILE A 153 17.00 14.33 17.20
CA ILE A 153 15.77 14.10 17.96
C ILE A 153 16.03 14.33 19.45
N LYS A 154 14.95 14.62 20.19
CA LYS A 154 15.00 14.78 21.65
C LYS A 154 14.37 13.55 22.28
N LEU A 155 15.10 12.88 23.15
CA LEU A 155 14.61 11.71 23.87
C LEU A 155 14.71 11.97 25.37
N ALA A 156 13.68 11.55 26.10
CA ALA A 156 13.71 11.52 27.55
C ALA A 156 14.57 10.34 28.01
N GLU A 157 15.45 10.59 28.97
CA GLU A 157 16.28 9.58 29.63
C GLU A 157 15.61 9.12 30.93
N HIS A 158 16.05 7.97 31.47
CA HIS A 158 15.49 7.38 32.71
C HIS A 158 15.64 8.31 33.93
N ASP A 159 16.64 9.18 33.94
CA ASP A 159 16.87 10.17 35.00
C ASP A 159 16.03 11.46 34.84
N GLY A 160 15.15 11.51 33.84
CA GLY A 160 14.33 12.66 33.50
C GLY A 160 15.06 13.75 32.71
N SER A 161 16.34 13.56 32.38
CA SER A 161 17.06 14.46 31.48
C SER A 161 16.66 14.25 30.02
N THR A 162 17.11 15.14 29.14
CA THR A 162 16.83 15.05 27.71
C THR A 162 18.12 14.87 26.92
N LYS A 163 18.24 13.74 26.24
CA LYS A 163 19.32 13.48 25.29
C LYS A 163 19.01 14.13 23.95
N GLN A 164 20.00 14.86 23.43
CA GLN A 164 20.02 15.26 22.02
C GLN A 164 20.64 14.10 21.24
N ALA A 165 19.81 13.28 20.61
CA ALA A 165 20.24 12.10 19.86
C ALA A 165 20.27 12.40 18.36
N LEU A 166 21.18 11.74 17.63
CA LEU A 166 21.21 11.78 16.16
C LEU A 166 20.60 10.48 15.62
N LEU A 167 19.33 10.55 15.20
CA LEU A 167 18.66 9.42 14.55
C LEU A 167 19.42 9.06 13.28
N SER A 168 19.87 7.81 13.19
CA SER A 168 20.58 7.28 12.03
C SER A 168 20.03 5.91 11.66
N ILE A 169 19.96 5.63 10.36
CA ILE A 169 19.38 4.39 9.82
C ILE A 169 20.41 3.70 8.94
N CYS A 170 20.50 2.37 9.04
CA CYS A 170 21.27 1.53 8.13
C CYS A 170 20.36 0.46 7.53
N THR A 171 20.21 0.44 6.20
CA THR A 171 19.53 -0.66 5.52
C THR A 171 20.47 -1.86 5.32
N ARG A 172 19.92 -3.04 5.03
CA ARG A 172 20.74 -4.20 4.60
C ARG A 172 21.71 -3.83 3.48
N ASN A 173 21.22 -3.15 2.43
CA ASN A 173 22.05 -2.78 1.28
C ASN A 173 23.15 -1.77 1.66
N ASP A 174 22.86 -0.83 2.57
CA ASP A 174 23.88 0.12 3.06
C ASP A 174 24.99 -0.61 3.83
N PHE A 175 24.61 -1.56 4.69
CA PHE A 175 25.56 -2.38 5.44
C PHE A 175 26.44 -3.22 4.50
N GLU A 176 25.83 -3.99 3.59
CA GLU A 176 26.54 -4.84 2.64
C GLU A 176 27.49 -4.03 1.76
N SER A 177 27.04 -2.88 1.26
CA SER A 177 27.85 -1.97 0.44
C SER A 177 29.02 -1.36 1.21
N ALA A 178 28.80 -0.98 2.47
CA ALA A 178 29.82 -0.34 3.30
C ALA A 178 30.88 -1.32 3.81
N THR A 179 30.48 -2.56 4.16
CA THR A 179 31.37 -3.52 4.81
C THR A 179 31.86 -4.64 3.88
N GLY A 180 31.22 -4.85 2.73
CA GLY A 180 31.48 -6.00 1.85
C GLY A 180 31.05 -7.35 2.43
N ASN A 181 30.27 -7.36 3.51
CA ASN A 181 29.73 -8.59 4.09
C ASN A 181 28.40 -8.88 3.42
N ASN A 182 28.20 -10.09 2.89
CA ASN A 182 26.91 -10.50 2.36
C ASN A 182 26.04 -11.07 3.48
N LEU A 183 24.83 -10.54 3.66
CA LEU A 183 23.88 -11.06 4.62
C LEU A 183 23.18 -12.28 4.01
N SER A 184 23.25 -13.43 4.70
CA SER A 184 22.64 -14.67 4.22
C SER A 184 21.12 -14.73 4.46
N SER A 185 20.59 -13.96 5.42
CA SER A 185 19.17 -13.90 5.73
C SER A 185 18.45 -12.82 4.92
N SER A 186 17.21 -13.08 4.56
CA SER A 186 16.31 -12.15 3.89
C SER A 186 14.86 -12.52 4.25
N PHE A 187 13.89 -11.65 3.96
CA PHE A 187 12.48 -12.03 3.95
C PHE A 187 12.16 -13.08 2.86
N LEU A 188 13.11 -13.35 1.96
CA LEU A 188 13.07 -14.47 1.03
C LEU A 188 13.72 -15.69 1.68
N SER A 189 12.91 -16.70 1.99
CA SER A 189 13.36 -18.05 2.36
C SER A 189 12.62 -19.09 1.50
N PRO A 190 13.15 -20.32 1.35
CA PRO A 190 12.44 -21.40 0.64
C PRO A 190 11.02 -21.63 1.16
N GLU A 191 10.83 -21.61 2.49
CA GLU A 191 9.54 -21.87 3.13
C GLU A 191 8.51 -20.77 2.83
N GLN A 192 8.92 -19.50 2.97
CA GLN A 192 8.05 -18.36 2.66
C GLN A 192 7.72 -18.27 1.17
N TRP A 193 8.71 -18.60 0.32
CA TRP A 193 8.54 -18.65 -1.12
C TRP A 193 7.56 -19.75 -1.53
N GLU A 194 7.63 -20.94 -0.93
CA GLU A 194 6.66 -22.01 -1.16
C GLU A 194 5.24 -21.57 -0.77
N GLN A 195 5.08 -20.95 0.41
CA GLN A 195 3.79 -20.43 0.86
C GLN A 195 3.24 -19.34 -0.10
N ALA A 196 4.09 -18.43 -0.57
CA ALA A 196 3.72 -17.43 -1.55
C ALA A 196 3.29 -18.07 -2.88
N ASN A 197 4.01 -19.09 -3.36
CA ASN A 197 3.67 -19.80 -4.58
C ASN A 197 2.32 -20.53 -4.46
N ARG A 198 2.08 -21.21 -3.34
CA ARG A 198 0.78 -21.86 -3.09
C ARG A 198 -0.36 -20.86 -3.05
N HIS A 199 -0.18 -19.72 -2.38
CA HIS A 199 -1.19 -18.65 -2.34
C HIS A 199 -1.50 -18.10 -3.73
N VAL A 200 -0.47 -17.66 -4.46
CA VAL A 200 -0.64 -17.05 -5.79
C VAL A 200 -1.13 -18.08 -6.81
N LEU A 201 -0.71 -19.35 -6.72
CA LEU A 201 -1.24 -20.41 -7.59
C LEU A 201 -2.70 -20.76 -7.26
N ALA A 202 -3.12 -20.77 -5.98
CA ALA A 202 -4.51 -20.94 -5.61
C ALA A 202 -5.38 -19.85 -6.25
N LYS A 203 -4.93 -18.59 -6.15
CA LYS A 203 -5.57 -17.45 -6.81
C LYS A 203 -5.61 -17.61 -8.33
N ALA A 204 -4.49 -18.02 -8.95
CA ALA A 204 -4.42 -18.25 -10.39
C ALA A 204 -5.39 -19.34 -10.85
N LEU A 205 -5.42 -20.48 -10.16
CA LEU A 205 -6.37 -21.57 -10.45
C LEU A 205 -7.81 -21.09 -10.30
N GLY A 206 -8.11 -20.33 -9.25
CA GLY A 206 -9.45 -19.79 -9.01
C GLY A 206 -9.90 -18.78 -10.07
N GLU A 207 -9.13 -17.70 -10.26
CA GLU A 207 -9.49 -16.59 -11.14
C GLU A 207 -9.40 -16.97 -12.62
N PHE A 208 -8.42 -17.78 -13.04
CA PHE A 208 -8.38 -18.26 -14.43
C PHE A 208 -9.50 -19.26 -14.74
N SER A 209 -9.97 -20.04 -13.75
CA SER A 209 -11.15 -20.90 -13.94
C SER A 209 -12.45 -20.09 -13.93
N HIS A 210 -12.53 -19.05 -13.10
CA HIS A 210 -13.64 -18.09 -13.11
C HIS A 210 -13.75 -17.41 -14.49
N GLU A 211 -12.63 -16.93 -15.05
CA GLU A 211 -12.55 -16.32 -16.38
C GLU A 211 -12.59 -17.34 -17.54
N ARG A 212 -12.81 -18.62 -17.26
CA ARG A 212 -12.90 -19.71 -18.26
C ARG A 212 -11.66 -19.83 -19.15
N LEU A 213 -10.49 -19.46 -18.63
CA LEU A 213 -9.18 -19.75 -19.24
C LEU A 213 -8.73 -21.17 -18.89
N LEU A 214 -9.17 -21.68 -17.75
CA LEU A 214 -8.97 -23.05 -17.31
C LEU A 214 -10.33 -23.73 -17.11
N GLU A 215 -10.35 -25.05 -17.34
CA GLU A 215 -11.50 -25.91 -17.10
C GLU A 215 -11.04 -27.08 -16.22
N PRO A 216 -10.99 -26.91 -14.88
CA PRO A 216 -10.58 -27.98 -13.98
C PRO A 216 -11.50 -29.20 -14.05
N ALA A 217 -10.91 -30.39 -14.16
CA ALA A 217 -11.65 -31.66 -14.18
C ALA A 217 -11.91 -32.16 -12.76
N GLU A 218 -13.17 -32.39 -12.41
CA GLU A 218 -13.59 -32.96 -11.13
C GLU A 218 -13.05 -34.39 -10.94
N GLN A 219 -12.53 -34.69 -9.76
CA GLN A 219 -11.99 -36.00 -9.37
C GLN A 219 -12.83 -36.68 -8.27
N GLY A 220 -13.88 -36.01 -7.77
CA GLY A 220 -14.68 -36.40 -6.59
C GLY A 220 -14.22 -35.69 -5.31
N ASP A 221 -15.07 -35.69 -4.28
CA ASP A 221 -14.80 -35.11 -2.96
C ASP A 221 -14.25 -33.65 -3.02
N ASP A 222 -14.90 -32.79 -3.81
CA ASP A 222 -14.50 -31.39 -4.05
C ASP A 222 -13.03 -31.21 -4.53
N THR A 223 -12.44 -32.28 -5.07
CA THR A 223 -11.09 -32.28 -5.63
C THR A 223 -11.14 -32.09 -7.14
N TYR A 224 -10.29 -31.23 -7.65
CA TYR A 224 -10.19 -30.85 -9.05
C TYR A 224 -8.76 -31.01 -9.56
N CYS A 225 -8.62 -31.10 -10.88
CA CYS A 225 -7.34 -31.30 -11.53
C CYS A 225 -7.22 -30.47 -12.81
N VAL A 226 -6.08 -29.82 -13.01
CA VAL A 226 -5.64 -29.32 -14.32
C VAL A 226 -4.36 -30.06 -14.72
N GLN A 227 -4.29 -30.53 -15.96
CA GLN A 227 -3.18 -31.36 -16.44
C GLN A 227 -2.70 -30.90 -17.81
N LYS A 228 -1.37 -30.79 -18.00
CA LYS A 228 -0.76 -30.45 -19.29
C LYS A 228 0.64 -31.02 -19.41
N GLN A 229 0.97 -31.58 -20.58
CA GLN A 229 2.32 -32.04 -20.96
C GLN A 229 3.06 -32.86 -19.88
N GLY A 230 2.36 -33.77 -19.19
CA GLY A 230 2.97 -34.60 -18.14
C GLY A 230 3.06 -33.93 -16.77
N HIS A 231 2.53 -32.73 -16.59
CA HIS A 231 2.31 -32.10 -15.29
C HIS A 231 0.84 -32.20 -14.89
N ARG A 232 0.59 -32.44 -13.61
CA ARG A 232 -0.74 -32.53 -13.01
C ARG A 232 -0.79 -31.69 -11.74
N TYR A 233 -1.75 -30.79 -11.66
CA TYR A 233 -2.01 -29.99 -10.46
C TYR A 233 -3.37 -30.42 -9.88
N LEU A 234 -3.36 -31.02 -8.70
CA LEU A 234 -4.56 -31.36 -7.95
C LEU A 234 -4.80 -30.31 -6.86
N PHE A 235 -6.06 -30.03 -6.57
CA PHE A 235 -6.44 -29.09 -5.52
C PHE A 235 -7.88 -29.30 -5.09
N THR A 236 -8.20 -28.89 -3.87
CA THR A 236 -9.59 -28.81 -3.40
C THR A 236 -10.11 -27.39 -3.56
N ALA A 237 -11.38 -27.25 -3.94
CA ALA A 237 -12.01 -25.95 -4.08
C ALA A 237 -13.49 -26.00 -3.72
N ARG A 238 -13.97 -24.97 -3.03
CA ARG A 238 -15.41 -24.75 -2.87
C ARG A 238 -15.91 -23.80 -3.96
N ARG A 239 -17.08 -24.13 -4.50
CA ARG A 239 -17.77 -23.38 -5.56
C ARG A 239 -18.84 -22.49 -4.94
N PHE A 240 -18.90 -21.25 -5.41
CA PHE A 240 -19.84 -20.22 -4.97
C PHE A 240 -20.56 -19.61 -6.19
N GLN A 241 -21.53 -18.72 -5.96
CA GLN A 241 -22.19 -17.98 -7.03
C GLN A 241 -21.19 -17.13 -7.83
N LEU A 242 -21.62 -16.57 -8.97
CA LEU A 242 -20.75 -15.84 -9.91
C LEU A 242 -19.55 -16.66 -10.41
N ASN A 243 -19.70 -17.98 -10.52
CA ASN A 243 -18.64 -18.88 -10.95
C ASN A 243 -17.35 -18.77 -10.11
N HIS A 244 -17.46 -18.43 -8.82
CA HIS A 244 -16.28 -18.27 -7.97
C HIS A 244 -15.71 -19.62 -7.52
N TRP A 245 -14.37 -19.70 -7.57
CA TRP A 245 -13.57 -20.85 -7.18
C TRP A 245 -12.70 -20.47 -5.97
N LEU A 246 -13.11 -20.89 -4.78
CA LEU A 246 -12.29 -20.70 -3.58
C LEU A 246 -11.36 -21.91 -3.41
N VAL A 247 -10.18 -21.83 -4.03
CA VAL A 247 -9.15 -22.87 -3.99
C VAL A 247 -8.40 -22.82 -2.66
N GLN A 248 -8.22 -23.96 -2.00
CA GLN A 248 -7.48 -24.05 -0.73
C GLN A 248 -5.96 -24.15 -0.99
N PRO A 249 -5.14 -23.15 -0.62
CA PRO A 249 -3.70 -23.14 -0.98
C PRO A 249 -2.92 -24.36 -0.46
N ALA A 250 -3.24 -24.82 0.75
CA ALA A 250 -2.59 -25.96 1.38
C ALA A 250 -2.92 -27.30 0.69
N SER A 251 -4.00 -27.36 -0.10
CA SER A 251 -4.43 -28.58 -0.80
C SER A 251 -3.77 -28.79 -2.15
N ILE A 252 -2.98 -27.82 -2.64
CA ILE A 252 -2.39 -27.88 -3.96
C ILE A 252 -1.26 -28.92 -3.99
N GLU A 253 -1.37 -29.89 -4.89
CA GLU A 253 -0.34 -30.89 -5.17
C GLU A 253 0.09 -30.77 -6.62
N HIS A 254 1.40 -30.74 -6.88
CA HIS A 254 1.97 -30.80 -8.22
C HIS A 254 2.67 -32.15 -8.42
N LEU A 255 2.29 -32.87 -9.48
CA LEU A 255 2.89 -34.13 -9.89
C LEU A 255 3.43 -34.03 -11.32
N GLU A 256 4.61 -34.61 -11.56
CA GLU A 256 5.22 -34.76 -12.86
C GLU A 256 5.28 -36.23 -13.29
N PHE A 257 5.03 -36.50 -14.57
CA PHE A 257 5.08 -37.83 -15.15
C PHE A 257 6.49 -38.15 -15.65
N ILE A 258 7.27 -38.83 -14.81
CA ILE A 258 8.68 -39.16 -15.05
C ILE A 258 8.83 -40.69 -15.01
N ASP A 259 9.55 -41.24 -16.00
CA ASP A 259 9.86 -42.67 -16.12
C ASP A 259 8.65 -43.62 -15.99
N GLY A 260 7.48 -43.18 -16.51
CA GLY A 260 6.25 -43.97 -16.52
C GLY A 260 5.43 -43.92 -15.23
N SER A 261 5.76 -43.01 -14.29
CA SER A 261 5.06 -42.84 -13.02
C SER A 261 4.85 -41.36 -12.68
N TRP A 262 3.80 -41.04 -11.91
CA TRP A 262 3.61 -39.71 -11.35
C TRP A 262 4.45 -39.55 -10.08
N GLN A 263 5.24 -38.48 -10.00
CA GLN A 263 6.09 -38.16 -8.86
C GLN A 263 5.81 -36.74 -8.35
N PRO A 264 5.89 -36.48 -7.03
CA PRO A 264 5.76 -35.12 -6.50
C PRO A 264 6.79 -34.16 -7.07
N ALA A 265 6.36 -32.93 -7.33
CA ALA A 265 7.18 -31.84 -7.81
C ALA A 265 6.83 -30.53 -7.07
N ASP A 266 7.71 -29.53 -7.18
CA ASP A 266 7.54 -28.27 -6.47
C ASP A 266 6.35 -27.47 -7.01
N VAL A 267 5.60 -26.85 -6.09
CA VAL A 267 4.50 -25.94 -6.46
C VAL A 267 5.11 -24.58 -6.83
N ASP A 268 5.11 -24.27 -8.11
CA ASP A 268 5.69 -23.04 -8.67
C ASP A 268 4.72 -22.41 -9.67
N VAL A 269 4.23 -21.21 -9.35
CA VAL A 269 3.24 -20.50 -10.19
C VAL A 269 3.87 -19.93 -11.47
N ILE A 270 5.16 -19.62 -11.47
CA ILE A 270 5.89 -19.13 -12.65
C ILE A 270 6.01 -20.27 -13.67
N ASN A 271 6.33 -21.48 -13.20
CA ASN A 271 6.35 -22.67 -14.04
C ASN A 271 4.94 -23.02 -14.54
N PHE A 272 3.92 -22.92 -13.68
CA PHE A 272 2.53 -23.13 -14.08
C PHE A 272 2.10 -22.18 -15.21
N VAL A 273 2.32 -20.87 -15.06
CA VAL A 273 1.95 -19.88 -16.09
C VAL A 273 2.74 -20.10 -17.38
N THR A 274 4.02 -20.45 -17.27
CA THR A 274 4.86 -20.79 -18.44
C THR A 274 4.31 -22.01 -19.18
N LEU A 275 3.94 -23.06 -18.45
CA LEU A 275 3.38 -24.28 -18.99
C LEU A 275 2.03 -24.04 -19.67
N PHE A 276 1.14 -23.25 -19.06
CA PHE A 276 -0.22 -22.96 -19.55
C PHE A 276 -0.31 -21.68 -20.40
N ALA A 277 0.81 -21.08 -20.83
CA ALA A 277 0.81 -19.79 -21.51
C ALA A 277 -0.11 -19.72 -22.75
N THR A 278 -0.24 -20.82 -23.50
CA THR A 278 -1.14 -20.90 -24.66
C THR A 278 -2.61 -20.83 -24.27
N GLU A 279 -3.04 -21.58 -23.26
CA GLU A 279 -4.42 -21.62 -22.75
C GLU A 279 -4.78 -20.30 -22.05
N LEU A 280 -3.80 -19.70 -21.37
CA LEU A 280 -3.90 -18.36 -20.81
C LEU A 280 -3.91 -17.25 -21.88
N THR A 281 -3.84 -17.60 -23.17
CA THR A 281 -3.84 -16.67 -24.31
C THR A 281 -2.71 -15.62 -24.27
N LEU A 282 -1.62 -15.95 -23.58
CA LEU A 282 -0.51 -15.04 -23.31
C LEU A 282 0.38 -14.92 -24.55
N ASN A 283 0.64 -13.70 -25.00
CA ASN A 283 1.55 -13.45 -26.12
C ASN A 283 2.99 -13.85 -25.72
N PRO A 284 3.70 -14.68 -26.52
CA PRO A 284 5.09 -15.05 -26.23
C PRO A 284 6.04 -13.87 -26.01
N ALA A 285 5.77 -12.72 -26.63
CA ALA A 285 6.57 -11.50 -26.43
C ALA A 285 6.34 -10.83 -25.07
N GLN A 286 5.17 -11.06 -24.44
CA GLN A 286 4.79 -10.48 -23.15
C GLN A 286 5.05 -11.43 -21.98
N LEU A 287 5.14 -12.73 -22.24
CA LEU A 287 5.38 -13.75 -21.21
C LEU A 287 6.54 -13.39 -20.27
N PRO A 288 7.75 -13.02 -20.75
CA PRO A 288 8.87 -12.74 -19.85
C PRO A 288 8.55 -11.65 -18.82
N THR A 289 7.94 -10.54 -19.25
CA THR A 289 7.65 -9.45 -18.33
C THR A 289 6.46 -9.76 -17.41
N TYR A 290 5.48 -10.55 -17.85
CA TYR A 290 4.44 -11.06 -16.95
C TYR A 290 5.03 -11.95 -15.84
N LEU A 291 6.04 -12.78 -16.16
CA LEU A 291 6.76 -13.58 -15.16
C LEU A 291 7.57 -12.70 -14.18
N GLU A 292 8.09 -11.55 -14.63
CA GLU A 292 8.69 -10.56 -13.74
C GLU A 292 7.65 -9.95 -12.77
N GLU A 293 6.46 -9.61 -13.26
CA GLU A 293 5.36 -9.10 -12.41
C GLU A 293 4.91 -10.15 -11.37
N LEU A 294 4.87 -11.42 -11.74
CA LEU A 294 4.60 -12.52 -10.80
C LEU A 294 5.71 -12.67 -9.77
N SER A 295 6.98 -12.61 -10.18
CA SER A 295 8.12 -12.71 -9.27
C SER A 295 8.13 -11.58 -8.23
N SER A 296 7.78 -10.36 -8.66
CA SER A 296 7.62 -9.21 -7.77
C SER A 296 6.41 -9.37 -6.83
N THR A 297 5.29 -9.91 -7.34
CA THR A 297 4.11 -10.25 -6.53
C THR A 297 4.46 -11.26 -5.43
N LEU A 298 5.15 -12.35 -5.77
CA LEU A 298 5.62 -13.36 -4.81
C LEU A 298 6.58 -12.76 -3.76
N SER A 299 7.51 -11.90 -4.21
CA SER A 299 8.44 -11.21 -3.31
C SER A 299 7.72 -10.30 -2.31
N SER A 300 6.68 -9.58 -2.77
CA SER A 300 5.79 -8.80 -1.90
C SER A 300 5.07 -9.70 -0.89
N HIS A 301 4.57 -10.87 -1.30
CA HIS A 301 3.96 -11.82 -0.37
C HIS A 301 4.95 -12.30 0.71
N CYS A 302 6.18 -12.67 0.35
CA CYS A 302 7.19 -13.06 1.34
C CYS A 302 7.51 -11.93 2.33
N TYR A 303 7.59 -10.68 1.83
CA TYR A 303 7.73 -9.52 2.71
C TYR A 303 6.54 -9.40 3.67
N LYS A 304 5.31 -9.47 3.17
CA LYS A 304 4.10 -9.34 3.99
C LYS A 304 3.97 -10.45 5.03
N GLN A 305 4.31 -11.69 4.69
CA GLN A 305 4.29 -12.83 5.61
C GLN A 305 5.15 -12.60 6.87
N VAL A 306 6.36 -12.03 6.72
CA VAL A 306 7.26 -11.83 7.87
C VAL A 306 7.02 -10.51 8.63
N HIS A 307 6.31 -9.56 8.01
CA HIS A 307 6.04 -8.23 8.60
C HIS A 307 4.57 -8.01 9.00
N THR A 308 3.71 -9.03 8.88
CA THR A 308 2.35 -8.97 9.43
C THR A 308 2.45 -8.92 10.96
N THR A 309 1.96 -7.84 11.55
CA THR A 309 2.11 -7.54 12.99
C THR A 309 0.81 -7.67 13.77
N HIS A 310 -0.33 -7.67 13.07
CA HIS A 310 -1.65 -7.66 13.68
C HIS A 310 -2.53 -8.68 12.95
N ASP A 311 -3.35 -9.39 13.73
CA ASP A 311 -4.44 -10.19 13.18
C ASP A 311 -5.67 -9.30 12.88
N SER A 312 -6.66 -9.86 12.21
CA SER A 312 -7.89 -9.15 11.84
C SER A 312 -8.64 -8.57 13.04
N ALA A 313 -8.59 -9.25 14.19
CA ALA A 313 -9.28 -8.81 15.41
C ALA A 313 -8.58 -7.63 16.09
N ALA A 314 -7.25 -7.61 16.09
CA ALA A 314 -6.40 -6.54 16.60
C ALA A 314 -6.50 -5.30 15.72
N LEU A 315 -6.48 -5.44 14.39
CA LEU A 315 -6.72 -4.32 13.47
C LEU A 315 -8.12 -3.71 13.69
N ALA A 316 -9.14 -4.54 13.91
CA ALA A 316 -10.49 -4.08 14.20
C ALA A 316 -10.62 -3.36 15.56
N GLN A 317 -9.57 -3.33 16.40
CA GLN A 317 -9.54 -2.47 17.59
C GLN A 317 -9.17 -1.02 17.28
N PHE A 318 -8.69 -0.72 16.07
CA PHE A 318 -8.23 0.61 15.65
C PHE A 318 -7.21 1.22 16.62
N PRO A 319 -6.03 0.59 16.80
CA PRO A 319 -5.05 1.04 17.78
C PRO A 319 -4.47 2.42 17.42
N GLY A 320 -4.30 3.28 18.42
CA GLY A 320 -3.79 4.64 18.27
C GLY A 320 -4.87 5.67 17.92
N THR A 321 -4.43 6.81 17.37
CA THR A 321 -5.32 7.86 16.86
C THR A 321 -6.07 7.42 15.59
N GLU A 322 -7.05 8.21 15.16
CA GLU A 322 -7.82 7.99 13.92
C GLU A 322 -6.89 7.86 12.71
N ALA A 323 -5.90 8.75 12.60
CA ALA A 323 -4.93 8.73 11.52
C ALA A 323 -3.98 7.51 11.61
N GLN A 324 -3.46 7.20 12.80
CA GLN A 324 -2.54 6.07 13.00
C GLN A 324 -3.21 4.73 12.70
N SER A 325 -4.41 4.51 13.25
CA SER A 325 -5.18 3.27 13.02
C SER A 325 -5.57 3.12 11.55
N PHE A 326 -6.01 4.20 10.90
CA PHE A 326 -6.35 4.18 9.48
C PHE A 326 -5.15 3.83 8.60
N GLN A 327 -3.99 4.45 8.84
CA GLN A 327 -2.77 4.20 8.08
C GLN A 327 -2.14 2.84 8.41
N LEU A 328 -2.34 2.32 9.63
CA LEU A 328 -2.02 0.95 9.98
C LEU A 328 -2.86 -0.04 9.16
N ILE A 329 -4.18 0.16 9.04
CA ILE A 329 -5.03 -0.68 8.20
C ILE A 329 -4.57 -0.60 6.74
N GLU A 330 -4.36 0.60 6.21
CA GLU A 330 -3.91 0.81 4.83
C GLU A 330 -2.63 0.04 4.49
N SER A 331 -1.63 0.07 5.38
CA SER A 331 -0.36 -0.66 5.20
C SER A 331 -0.45 -2.16 5.55
N SER A 332 -1.52 -2.61 6.21
CA SER A 332 -1.72 -4.03 6.58
C SER A 332 -2.39 -4.86 5.49
N MET A 333 -2.87 -4.23 4.43
CA MET A 333 -3.55 -4.96 3.34
C MET A 333 -2.60 -5.92 2.64
N THR A 334 -3.00 -7.19 2.58
CA THR A 334 -2.13 -8.28 2.11
C THR A 334 -2.41 -8.73 0.69
N GLU A 335 -3.63 -8.60 0.19
CA GLU A 335 -4.01 -9.21 -1.08
C GLU A 335 -3.69 -8.32 -2.28
N GLY A 336 -3.98 -7.02 -2.20
CA GLY A 336 -4.04 -6.13 -3.37
C GLY A 336 -5.37 -6.28 -4.11
N HIS A 337 -5.38 -6.07 -5.44
CA HIS A 337 -6.61 -6.28 -6.21
C HIS A 337 -7.01 -7.76 -6.19
N PRO A 338 -8.29 -8.10 -5.90
CA PRO A 338 -8.70 -9.48 -5.66
C PRO A 338 -8.75 -10.33 -6.94
N CYS A 339 -9.06 -9.75 -8.11
CA CYS A 339 -9.09 -10.49 -9.38
C CYS A 339 -7.70 -10.70 -10.03
N PHE A 340 -6.89 -9.66 -10.20
CA PHE A 340 -5.60 -9.78 -10.89
C PHE A 340 -4.64 -10.72 -10.13
N VAL A 341 -4.10 -11.72 -10.82
CA VAL A 341 -3.09 -12.63 -10.27
C VAL A 341 -1.76 -11.90 -10.09
N ALA A 342 -1.26 -11.26 -11.14
CA ALA A 342 -0.06 -10.43 -11.11
C ALA A 342 -0.40 -9.00 -10.67
N ASN A 343 -0.82 -8.84 -9.41
CA ASN A 343 -1.37 -7.57 -8.91
C ASN A 343 -0.34 -6.63 -8.25
N ASN A 344 0.88 -7.12 -8.03
CA ASN A 344 1.88 -6.52 -7.16
C ASN A 344 3.25 -6.42 -7.88
N GLY A 345 3.22 -6.12 -9.18
CA GLY A 345 4.39 -6.04 -10.07
C GLY A 345 5.36 -4.89 -9.76
N ARG A 346 4.88 -3.64 -9.72
CA ARG A 346 5.69 -2.41 -9.45
C ARG A 346 7.00 -2.35 -10.23
N MET A 347 6.96 -2.73 -11.52
CA MET A 347 8.15 -2.80 -12.35
C MET A 347 8.82 -1.42 -12.44
N GLY A 348 10.12 -1.41 -12.17
CA GLY A 348 10.95 -0.20 -12.05
C GLY A 348 11.38 0.14 -10.62
N VAL A 349 10.75 -0.45 -9.60
CA VAL A 349 11.14 -0.29 -8.20
C VAL A 349 12.20 -1.32 -7.82
N GLY A 350 13.42 -0.87 -7.49
CA GLY A 350 14.49 -1.74 -6.98
C GLY A 350 14.29 -2.10 -5.50
N ARG A 351 15.13 -3.00 -4.96
CA ARG A 351 15.01 -3.49 -3.56
C ARG A 351 15.05 -2.36 -2.52
N SER A 352 15.93 -1.38 -2.68
CA SER A 352 16.02 -0.23 -1.76
C SER A 352 14.79 0.68 -1.85
N ASP A 353 14.25 0.84 -3.06
CA ASP A 353 13.08 1.68 -3.32
C ASP A 353 11.80 0.99 -2.85
N TYR A 354 11.73 -0.33 -2.92
CA TYR A 354 10.60 -1.11 -2.39
C TYR A 354 10.39 -0.79 -0.91
N LEU A 355 11.46 -0.85 -0.11
CA LEU A 355 11.39 -0.54 1.33
C LEU A 355 10.99 0.92 1.61
N ARG A 356 11.19 1.84 0.67
CA ARG A 356 10.87 3.27 0.82
C ARG A 356 9.47 3.63 0.36
N PHE A 357 8.97 2.96 -0.69
CA PHE A 357 7.81 3.44 -1.46
C PHE A 357 6.67 2.42 -1.58
N ALA A 358 6.90 1.14 -1.26
CA ALA A 358 5.83 0.15 -1.32
C ALA A 358 4.87 0.34 -0.12
N PRO A 359 3.55 0.40 -0.35
CA PRO A 359 2.58 0.72 0.70
C PRO A 359 2.57 -0.27 1.87
N GLU A 360 2.83 -1.55 1.61
CA GLU A 360 2.85 -2.62 2.62
C GLU A 360 3.97 -2.45 3.67
N THR A 361 4.96 -1.58 3.40
CA THR A 361 6.04 -1.27 4.34
C THR A 361 5.60 -0.31 5.45
N GLY A 362 4.54 0.49 5.20
CA GLY A 362 4.15 1.60 6.08
C GLY A 362 5.23 2.69 6.18
N SER A 363 6.18 2.73 5.25
CA SER A 363 7.28 3.69 5.29
C SER A 363 6.80 5.13 5.19
N ALA A 364 7.26 5.95 6.14
CA ALA A 364 7.24 7.39 6.01
C ALA A 364 8.29 7.86 4.99
N LEU A 365 7.89 8.78 4.11
CA LEU A 365 8.77 9.45 3.15
C LEU A 365 8.48 10.95 3.07
N ASN A 366 9.48 11.74 2.70
CA ASN A 366 9.28 13.14 2.35
C ASN A 366 9.12 13.27 0.84
N LEU A 367 8.09 13.98 0.39
CA LEU A 367 7.90 14.29 -1.02
C LEU A 367 8.92 15.34 -1.49
N GLY A 368 9.15 15.43 -2.78
CA GLY A 368 9.97 16.49 -3.38
C GLY A 368 9.15 17.72 -3.72
N TRP A 369 9.80 18.88 -3.79
CA TRP A 369 9.25 20.10 -4.36
C TRP A 369 10.08 20.56 -5.56
N ALA A 370 9.38 20.92 -6.63
CA ALA A 370 9.97 21.54 -7.81
C ALA A 370 9.27 22.86 -8.14
N ALA A 371 10.04 23.84 -8.60
CA ALA A 371 9.53 25.02 -9.28
C ALA A 371 9.47 24.74 -10.79
N ALA A 372 8.29 24.89 -11.37
CA ALA A 372 8.05 24.73 -12.79
C ALA A 372 7.63 26.05 -13.41
N HIS A 373 8.28 26.44 -14.51
CA HIS A 373 8.00 27.69 -15.19
C HIS A 373 6.59 27.67 -15.80
N THR A 374 5.85 28.77 -15.72
CA THR A 374 4.44 28.87 -16.17
C THR A 374 4.25 28.67 -17.68
N SER A 375 5.32 28.79 -18.48
CA SER A 375 5.26 28.40 -19.91
C SER A 375 5.20 26.87 -20.14
N ARG A 376 5.27 26.08 -19.07
CA ARG A 376 5.26 24.60 -19.07
C ARG A 376 4.23 24.05 -18.10
N ALA A 377 4.07 24.67 -16.94
CA ALA A 377 3.16 24.25 -15.90
C ALA A 377 1.89 25.11 -15.83
N GLN A 378 0.78 24.46 -15.53
CA GLN A 378 -0.51 25.10 -15.27
C GLN A 378 -1.05 24.56 -13.94
N PHE A 379 -1.56 25.47 -13.11
CA PHE A 379 -2.29 25.17 -11.89
C PHE A 379 -3.78 25.44 -12.12
N ASP A 380 -4.62 24.51 -11.67
CA ASP A 380 -6.07 24.60 -11.75
C ASP A 380 -6.64 24.14 -10.38
N SER A 381 -7.76 24.73 -9.95
CA SER A 381 -8.39 24.47 -8.66
C SER A 381 -9.89 24.70 -8.70
N ILE A 382 -10.59 24.25 -7.66
CA ILE A 382 -11.99 24.61 -7.44
C ILE A 382 -12.14 26.11 -7.21
N SER A 383 -13.33 26.65 -7.49
CA SER A 383 -13.60 28.09 -7.43
C SER A 383 -13.37 28.75 -6.06
N THR A 384 -13.38 27.98 -4.97
CA THR A 384 -13.20 28.47 -3.60
C THR A 384 -11.75 28.44 -3.11
N LEU A 385 -10.80 27.98 -3.93
CA LEU A 385 -9.40 27.79 -3.54
C LEU A 385 -8.48 28.43 -4.58
N ASP A 386 -7.61 29.34 -4.15
CA ASP A 386 -6.53 29.87 -4.98
C ASP A 386 -5.17 29.23 -4.63
N TYR A 387 -4.19 29.46 -5.51
CA TYR A 387 -2.86 28.87 -5.40
C TYR A 387 -2.12 29.26 -4.12
N GLU A 388 -2.19 30.52 -3.70
CA GLU A 388 -1.46 30.98 -2.50
C GLU A 388 -2.11 30.46 -1.22
N THR A 389 -3.45 30.36 -1.19
CA THR A 389 -4.20 29.77 -0.09
C THR A 389 -3.86 28.30 0.06
N LEU A 390 -3.86 27.53 -1.04
CA LEU A 390 -3.44 26.11 -1.03
C LEU A 390 -2.02 25.96 -0.44
N LEU A 391 -1.06 26.74 -0.93
CA LEU A 391 0.31 26.64 -0.42
C LEU A 391 0.44 27.06 1.05
N ALA A 392 -0.33 28.04 1.51
CA ALA A 392 -0.34 28.44 2.91
C ALA A 392 -0.93 27.36 3.84
N GLU A 393 -1.89 26.57 3.35
CA GLU A 393 -2.45 25.42 4.08
C GLU A 393 -1.47 24.23 4.09
N GLU A 394 -0.80 23.98 2.95
CA GLU A 394 0.05 22.80 2.73
C GLU A 394 1.51 22.97 3.19
N LEU A 395 2.04 24.20 3.28
CA LEU A 395 3.42 24.47 3.69
C LEU A 395 3.47 25.25 4.99
N SER A 396 4.45 24.97 5.85
CA SER A 396 4.72 25.89 6.98
C SER A 396 5.33 27.19 6.45
N PRO A 397 5.21 28.32 7.17
CA PRO A 397 5.88 29.57 6.78
C PRO A 397 7.39 29.42 6.58
N GLU A 398 8.04 28.59 7.41
CA GLU A 398 9.46 28.29 7.32
C GLU A 398 9.80 27.47 6.07
N GLU A 399 9.01 26.43 5.78
CA GLU A 399 9.18 25.61 4.59
C GLU A 399 8.95 26.44 3.31
N ARG A 400 7.88 27.25 3.27
CA ARG A 400 7.61 28.16 2.15
C ARG A 400 8.80 29.09 1.91
N LYS A 401 9.31 29.73 2.96
CA LYS A 401 10.48 30.60 2.86
C LYS A 401 11.71 29.86 2.33
N GLN A 402 11.94 28.62 2.77
CA GLN A 402 13.06 27.81 2.28
C GLN A 402 12.95 27.52 0.78
N LEU A 403 11.75 27.18 0.30
CA LEU A 403 11.50 26.95 -1.13
C LEU A 403 11.71 28.24 -1.95
N ASP A 404 11.22 29.37 -1.45
CA ASP A 404 11.41 30.69 -2.07
C ASP A 404 12.90 31.08 -2.15
N ASP A 405 13.64 30.91 -1.05
CA ASP A 405 15.09 31.16 -0.99
C ASP A 405 15.86 30.24 -1.96
N ALA A 406 15.48 28.96 -2.04
CA ALA A 406 16.07 27.99 -2.96
C ALA A 406 15.82 28.36 -4.43
N LEU A 407 14.60 28.78 -4.76
CA LEU A 407 14.24 29.26 -6.10
C LEU A 407 15.03 30.53 -6.45
N ALA A 408 15.04 31.53 -5.58
CA ALA A 408 15.77 32.78 -5.78
C ALA A 408 17.27 32.52 -6.02
N SER A 409 17.86 31.62 -5.24
CA SER A 409 19.25 31.17 -5.43
C SER A 409 19.46 30.49 -6.78
N ALA A 410 18.55 29.59 -7.17
CA ALA A 410 18.64 28.84 -8.42
C ALA A 410 18.46 29.71 -9.68
N LEU A 411 17.78 30.86 -9.56
CA LEU A 411 17.52 31.83 -10.62
C LEU A 411 18.55 32.97 -10.68
N PHE A 412 19.42 33.11 -9.68
CA PHE A 412 20.41 34.18 -9.64
C PHE A 412 21.24 34.24 -10.92
N GLY A 413 21.23 35.39 -11.61
CA GLY A 413 21.97 35.62 -12.84
C GLY A 413 21.39 34.98 -14.12
N THR A 414 20.19 34.37 -14.06
CA THR A 414 19.56 33.70 -15.21
C THR A 414 18.63 34.60 -16.03
N GLY A 415 18.14 35.71 -15.45
CA GLY A 415 17.19 36.64 -16.08
C GLY A 415 15.71 36.27 -15.91
N TYR A 416 15.40 35.12 -15.32
CA TYR A 416 14.03 34.72 -14.95
C TYR A 416 13.61 35.32 -13.60
N SER A 417 12.31 35.56 -13.43
CA SER A 417 11.72 36.03 -12.17
C SER A 417 11.11 34.86 -11.38
N PRO A 418 11.20 34.82 -10.04
CA PRO A 418 10.49 33.82 -9.25
C PRO A 418 8.97 33.78 -9.47
N GLU A 419 8.36 34.91 -9.85
CA GLU A 419 6.92 35.01 -10.13
C GLU A 419 6.49 34.25 -11.41
N ASP A 420 7.45 33.85 -12.25
CA ASP A 420 7.21 33.07 -13.46
C ASP A 420 7.10 31.56 -13.17
N TYR A 421 7.10 31.14 -11.89
CA TYR A 421 7.15 29.73 -11.48
C TYR A 421 6.00 29.35 -10.55
N ILE A 422 5.58 28.09 -10.66
CA ILE A 422 4.63 27.41 -9.78
C ILE A 422 5.36 26.27 -9.06
N PHE A 423 5.11 26.11 -7.77
CA PHE A 423 5.57 25.00 -6.97
C PHE A 423 4.67 23.80 -7.17
N MET A 424 5.29 22.64 -7.38
CA MET A 424 4.59 21.38 -7.50
C MET A 424 5.31 20.27 -6.73
N PRO A 425 4.56 19.38 -6.05
CA PRO A 425 5.13 18.23 -5.40
C PRO A 425 5.51 17.17 -6.44
N VAL A 426 6.59 16.44 -6.16
CA VAL A 426 7.14 15.42 -7.05
C VAL A 426 7.55 14.21 -6.22
N HIS A 427 7.17 13.02 -6.67
CA HIS A 427 7.65 11.78 -6.05
C HIS A 427 9.19 11.70 -6.14
N PRO A 428 9.93 11.43 -5.04
CA PRO A 428 11.39 11.33 -5.06
C PRO A 428 11.94 10.33 -6.10
N TRP A 429 11.39 9.10 -6.13
CA TRP A 429 11.68 8.12 -7.19
C TRP A 429 11.50 8.67 -8.61
N GLN A 430 10.43 9.42 -8.88
CA GLN A 430 10.16 10.01 -10.20
C GLN A 430 11.23 11.05 -10.56
N TRP A 431 11.64 11.87 -9.59
CA TRP A 431 12.74 12.81 -9.79
C TRP A 431 14.06 12.08 -10.09
N GLU A 432 14.44 11.15 -9.21
CA GLU A 432 15.70 10.41 -9.27
C GLU A 432 15.83 9.57 -10.55
N ASN A 433 14.79 8.82 -10.92
CA ASN A 433 14.85 7.79 -11.97
C ASN A 433 14.30 8.21 -13.33
N ARG A 434 13.61 9.35 -13.41
CA ARG A 434 12.97 9.81 -14.66
C ARG A 434 13.30 11.26 -14.96
N LEU A 435 12.85 12.20 -14.15
CA LEU A 435 12.89 13.63 -14.51
C LEU A 435 14.33 14.16 -14.61
N SER A 436 15.23 13.76 -13.70
CA SER A 436 16.64 14.17 -13.67
C SER A 436 17.40 13.86 -14.97
N ILE A 437 16.95 12.84 -15.72
CA ILE A 437 17.57 12.40 -16.97
C ILE A 437 16.69 12.80 -18.17
N THR A 438 15.43 12.38 -18.18
CA THR A 438 14.52 12.55 -19.32
C THR A 438 14.15 14.02 -19.53
N PHE A 439 14.07 14.83 -18.47
CA PHE A 439 13.73 16.26 -18.53
C PHE A 439 14.99 17.14 -18.36
N ALA A 440 16.18 16.58 -18.55
CA ALA A 440 17.46 17.29 -18.36
C ALA A 440 17.57 18.59 -19.16
N ASN A 441 16.97 18.66 -20.36
CA ASN A 441 16.91 19.89 -21.14
C ASN A 441 16.17 21.02 -20.41
N ASP A 442 15.02 20.69 -19.83
CA ASP A 442 14.16 21.65 -19.13
C ASP A 442 14.80 22.05 -17.79
N ILE A 443 15.47 21.12 -17.11
CA ILE A 443 16.26 21.39 -15.91
C ILE A 443 17.44 22.33 -16.23
N ALA A 444 18.23 22.02 -17.26
CA ALA A 444 19.38 22.83 -17.67
C ALA A 444 18.98 24.25 -18.10
N ARG A 445 17.77 24.42 -18.65
CA ARG A 445 17.20 25.72 -19.06
C ARG A 445 16.34 26.37 -17.98
N LYS A 446 16.39 25.88 -16.74
CA LYS A 446 15.65 26.42 -15.60
C LYS A 446 14.13 26.45 -15.82
N GLN A 447 13.60 25.63 -16.71
CA GLN A 447 12.15 25.46 -16.88
C GLN A 447 11.55 24.57 -15.77
N LEU A 448 12.39 23.72 -15.18
CA LEU A 448 12.08 22.89 -14.03
C LEU A 448 13.26 22.91 -13.05
N ILE A 449 13.02 23.21 -11.78
CA ILE A 449 14.07 23.38 -10.78
C ILE A 449 13.69 22.57 -9.54
N TRP A 450 14.58 21.69 -9.08
CA TRP A 450 14.41 21.02 -7.79
C TRP A 450 14.72 21.98 -6.65
N LEU A 451 13.82 22.03 -5.65
CA LEU A 451 13.94 22.94 -4.51
C LEU A 451 14.32 22.21 -3.23
N GLY A 452 14.01 20.91 -3.11
CA GLY A 452 14.28 20.12 -1.93
C GLY A 452 13.18 19.12 -1.62
N SER A 453 13.26 18.52 -0.44
CA SER A 453 12.24 17.62 0.10
C SER A 453 11.35 18.34 1.11
N SER A 454 10.12 17.86 1.27
CA SER A 454 9.17 18.37 2.25
C SER A 454 9.65 18.13 3.68
N HIS A 455 9.18 18.98 4.60
CA HIS A 455 9.35 18.73 6.04
C HIS A 455 8.36 17.68 6.54
N ASP A 456 7.13 17.71 6.03
CA ASP A 456 6.11 16.72 6.37
C ASP A 456 6.50 15.34 5.82
N GLU A 457 6.20 14.32 6.62
CA GLU A 457 6.33 12.91 6.32
C GLU A 457 5.00 12.37 5.82
N TYR A 458 5.04 11.53 4.79
CA TYR A 458 3.89 10.96 4.12
C TYR A 458 3.97 9.44 4.05
N GLN A 459 2.82 8.77 4.06
CA GLN A 459 2.71 7.34 3.79
C GLN A 459 2.11 7.09 2.40
N ALA A 460 2.74 6.21 1.62
CA ALA A 460 2.17 5.71 0.36
C ALA A 460 0.88 4.92 0.65
N GLN A 461 -0.21 5.27 -0.02
CA GLN A 461 -1.46 4.51 0.00
C GLN A 461 -1.37 3.32 -0.98
N GLN A 462 -2.37 2.43 -1.01
CA GLN A 462 -2.39 1.24 -1.87
C GLN A 462 -2.16 1.54 -3.37
N SER A 463 -2.54 2.72 -3.85
CA SER A 463 -2.21 3.23 -5.21
C SER A 463 -0.71 3.40 -5.49
N ILE A 464 0.15 3.33 -4.47
CA ILE A 464 1.59 3.62 -4.44
C ILE A 464 1.91 5.11 -4.57
N ARG A 465 1.19 5.82 -5.45
CA ARG A 465 1.50 7.21 -5.87
C ARG A 465 0.64 8.30 -5.21
N THR A 466 -0.24 7.92 -4.30
CA THR A 466 -1.04 8.83 -3.46
C THR A 466 -0.50 8.76 -2.03
N PHE A 467 -0.39 9.91 -1.40
CA PHE A 467 0.37 10.09 -0.16
C PHE A 467 -0.51 10.74 0.91
N PHE A 468 -0.71 10.06 2.03
CA PHE A 468 -1.36 10.61 3.21
C PHE A 468 -0.34 11.31 4.09
N ASN A 469 -0.66 12.51 4.59
CA ASN A 469 0.25 13.29 5.43
C ASN A 469 0.24 12.77 6.87
N LEU A 470 1.34 12.16 7.33
CA LEU A 470 1.48 11.64 8.69
C LEU A 470 1.75 12.75 9.70
N SER A 471 2.47 13.80 9.30
CA SER A 471 2.84 14.91 10.18
C SER A 471 1.65 15.80 10.55
N LYS A 472 0.74 16.01 9.59
CA LYS A 472 -0.51 16.78 9.75
C LYS A 472 -1.63 16.08 9.00
N PRO A 473 -2.29 15.08 9.63
CA PRO A 473 -3.33 14.25 9.00
C PRO A 473 -4.52 15.00 8.39
N THR A 474 -4.74 16.25 8.79
CA THR A 474 -5.82 17.11 8.28
C THR A 474 -5.48 17.80 6.95
N ARG A 475 -4.21 17.79 6.52
CA ARG A 475 -3.77 18.29 5.20
C ARG A 475 -4.21 17.36 4.08
N HIS A 476 -4.18 17.86 2.86
CA HIS A 476 -4.59 17.10 1.70
C HIS A 476 -3.70 15.86 1.49
N TYR A 477 -4.27 14.81 0.90
CA TYR A 477 -3.45 13.83 0.19
C TYR A 477 -2.77 14.52 -0.98
N VAL A 478 -1.57 14.05 -1.30
CA VAL A 478 -0.88 14.42 -2.53
C VAL A 478 -0.81 13.20 -3.44
N LYS A 479 -1.31 13.30 -4.67
CA LYS A 479 -1.14 12.26 -5.70
C LYS A 479 -0.18 12.77 -6.75
N THR A 480 0.80 11.95 -7.12
CA THR A 480 1.90 12.35 -8.01
C THR A 480 2.03 11.41 -9.21
N ALA A 481 2.66 11.87 -10.29
CA ALA A 481 3.10 10.97 -11.35
C ALA A 481 4.24 10.06 -10.86
N MET A 482 4.14 8.74 -11.12
CA MET A 482 5.20 7.78 -10.86
C MET A 482 5.26 6.76 -12.01
N SER A 483 6.30 6.82 -12.84
CA SER A 483 6.41 6.01 -14.07
C SER A 483 6.88 4.57 -13.80
N ILE A 484 6.14 3.86 -12.96
CA ILE A 484 6.23 2.42 -12.72
C ILE A 484 5.05 1.69 -13.39
N LEU A 485 5.25 0.43 -13.75
CA LEU A 485 4.19 -0.43 -14.28
C LEU A 485 3.61 -1.29 -13.16
N ASN A 486 2.30 -1.25 -12.97
CA ASN A 486 1.62 -2.12 -12.00
C ASN A 486 0.21 -2.47 -12.50
N MET A 487 -0.12 -3.76 -12.57
CA MET A 487 -1.43 -4.27 -13.03
C MET A 487 -1.79 -3.81 -14.45
N GLY A 488 -0.87 -3.89 -15.40
CA GLY A 488 -1.21 -3.49 -16.77
C GLY A 488 -1.18 -1.98 -17.07
N PHE A 489 -0.92 -1.14 -16.05
CA PHE A 489 -0.98 0.32 -16.18
C PHE A 489 0.32 0.99 -15.72
N MET A 490 0.82 1.90 -16.58
CA MET A 490 1.81 2.89 -16.17
C MET A 490 1.17 3.89 -15.21
N ARG A 491 1.73 4.04 -14.00
CA ARG A 491 1.19 4.89 -12.93
C ARG A 491 1.51 6.39 -13.12
N GLY A 492 1.47 6.87 -14.36
CA GLY A 492 1.64 8.28 -14.74
C GLY A 492 0.37 9.11 -14.57
N LEU A 493 0.50 10.43 -14.45
CA LEU A 493 -0.61 11.37 -14.25
C LEU A 493 -0.66 12.36 -15.41
N SER A 494 -1.82 12.47 -16.08
CA SER A 494 -1.96 13.25 -17.32
C SER A 494 -2.12 14.74 -17.05
N ALA A 495 -1.22 15.57 -17.56
CA ALA A 495 -1.34 17.03 -17.46
C ALA A 495 -2.62 17.56 -18.12
N GLU A 496 -3.10 16.93 -19.20
CA GLU A 496 -4.37 17.31 -19.85
C GLU A 496 -5.59 17.00 -18.96
N TYR A 497 -5.54 15.90 -18.20
CA TYR A 497 -6.64 15.54 -17.29
C TYR A 497 -6.63 16.41 -16.04
N MET A 498 -5.43 16.73 -15.52
CA MET A 498 -5.28 17.59 -14.34
C MET A 498 -5.93 18.95 -14.52
N LYS A 499 -5.84 19.52 -15.73
CA LYS A 499 -6.46 20.82 -16.03
C LYS A 499 -7.94 20.91 -15.65
N VAL A 500 -8.71 19.83 -15.88
CA VAL A 500 -10.16 19.82 -15.68
C VAL A 500 -10.59 19.00 -14.46
N THR A 501 -9.63 18.41 -13.74
CA THR A 501 -9.89 17.53 -12.60
C THR A 501 -10.63 18.27 -11.47
N PRO A 502 -10.17 19.46 -11.02
CA PRO A 502 -10.90 20.21 -9.99
C PRO A 502 -12.32 20.61 -10.43
N ALA A 503 -12.52 20.99 -11.69
CA ALA A 503 -13.84 21.34 -12.22
C ALA A 503 -14.81 20.15 -12.20
N ILE A 504 -14.34 18.94 -12.54
CA ILE A 504 -15.14 17.70 -12.42
C ILE A 504 -15.54 17.46 -10.97
N ASN A 505 -14.60 17.62 -10.04
CA ASN A 505 -14.83 17.40 -8.62
C ASN A 505 -15.78 18.45 -8.01
N GLN A 506 -15.72 19.69 -8.48
CA GLN A 506 -16.67 20.74 -8.09
C GLN A 506 -18.09 20.38 -8.58
N TRP A 507 -18.24 19.99 -9.85
CA TRP A 507 -19.53 19.56 -10.40
C TRP A 507 -20.12 18.36 -9.65
N LEU A 508 -19.30 17.34 -9.35
CA LEU A 508 -19.73 16.19 -8.55
C LEU A 508 -20.13 16.58 -7.12
N GLY A 509 -19.37 17.47 -6.48
CA GLY A 509 -19.69 17.97 -5.14
C GLY A 509 -21.04 18.68 -5.13
N GLU A 510 -21.26 19.59 -6.07
CA GLU A 510 -22.54 20.30 -6.23
C GLU A 510 -23.69 19.33 -6.55
N LEU A 511 -23.45 18.28 -7.33
CA LEU A 511 -24.45 17.24 -7.61
C LEU A 511 -24.85 16.49 -6.33
N PHE A 512 -23.88 16.03 -5.54
CA PHE A 512 -24.12 15.29 -4.31
C PHE A 512 -24.78 16.14 -3.22
N GLU A 513 -24.44 17.43 -3.14
CA GLU A 513 -25.02 18.36 -2.18
C GLU A 513 -26.47 18.74 -2.51
N ASN A 514 -26.80 18.88 -3.81
CA ASN A 514 -28.11 19.35 -4.24
C ASN A 514 -29.11 18.23 -4.56
N ASP A 515 -28.65 17.00 -4.79
CA ASP A 515 -29.53 15.86 -5.00
C ASP A 515 -30.19 15.42 -3.67
N PRO A 516 -31.54 15.37 -3.57
CA PRO A 516 -32.23 15.04 -2.32
C PRO A 516 -32.01 13.60 -1.82
N VAL A 517 -31.65 12.67 -2.71
CA VAL A 517 -31.34 11.29 -2.34
C VAL A 517 -29.90 11.22 -1.84
N LEU A 518 -28.92 11.67 -2.65
CA LEU A 518 -27.50 11.59 -2.30
C LEU A 518 -27.16 12.39 -1.03
N SER A 519 -27.73 13.58 -0.86
CA SER A 519 -27.49 14.42 0.33
C SER A 519 -28.05 13.81 1.63
N ALA A 520 -29.02 12.91 1.54
CA ALA A 520 -29.60 12.20 2.69
C ALA A 520 -28.94 10.83 2.95
N GLN A 521 -28.28 10.26 1.94
CA GLN A 521 -27.59 8.97 2.05
C GLN A 521 -26.26 9.09 2.81
N PRO A 522 -25.78 8.01 3.46
CA PRO A 522 -24.50 7.99 4.16
C PRO A 522 -23.30 7.88 3.18
N VAL A 523 -23.20 8.82 2.26
CA VAL A 523 -22.14 8.88 1.24
C VAL A 523 -21.56 10.29 1.14
N SER A 524 -20.27 10.42 0.86
CA SER A 524 -19.63 11.70 0.55
C SER A 524 -18.44 11.49 -0.40
N LEU A 525 -17.90 12.58 -0.92
CA LEU A 525 -16.79 12.58 -1.87
C LEU A 525 -15.54 13.16 -1.21
N LEU A 526 -14.36 12.62 -1.52
CA LEU A 526 -13.07 13.25 -1.24
C LEU A 526 -12.58 13.94 -2.51
N ARG A 527 -12.77 15.25 -2.59
CA ARG A 527 -12.57 16.02 -3.81
C ARG A 527 -11.09 16.24 -4.10
N GLU A 528 -10.73 16.19 -5.36
CA GLU A 528 -9.42 16.60 -5.89
C GLU A 528 -9.48 18.11 -6.17
N VAL A 529 -9.24 18.90 -5.12
CA VAL A 529 -9.55 20.34 -5.09
C VAL A 529 -8.58 21.22 -5.87
N ALA A 530 -7.38 20.70 -6.15
CA ALA A 530 -6.36 21.39 -6.92
C ALA A 530 -5.47 20.41 -7.68
N ALA A 531 -4.94 20.84 -8.82
CA ALA A 531 -4.02 20.06 -9.63
C ALA A 531 -3.00 20.95 -10.35
N VAL A 532 -1.84 20.37 -10.64
CA VAL A 532 -0.78 20.99 -11.43
C VAL A 532 -0.27 20.01 -12.48
N GLY A 533 -0.30 20.43 -13.74
CA GLY A 533 0.17 19.64 -14.88
C GLY A 533 1.38 20.29 -15.53
N TYR A 534 2.43 19.50 -15.82
CA TYR A 534 3.60 19.96 -16.57
C TYR A 534 3.61 19.40 -18.00
N ARG A 535 3.76 20.28 -18.98
CA ARG A 535 3.78 19.93 -20.40
C ARG A 535 5.19 20.08 -20.97
N ASN A 536 5.73 19.00 -21.53
CA ASN A 536 7.02 19.02 -22.21
C ASN A 536 6.80 19.07 -23.73
N PRO A 537 7.06 20.21 -24.42
CA PRO A 537 6.73 20.36 -25.83
C PRO A 537 7.46 19.39 -26.75
N GLN A 538 8.68 18.97 -26.39
CA GLN A 538 9.43 18.02 -27.19
C GLN A 538 8.74 16.65 -27.19
N PHE A 539 8.25 16.20 -26.04
CA PHE A 539 7.47 14.98 -25.98
C PHE A 539 6.10 15.15 -26.62
N GLU A 540 5.41 16.28 -26.41
CA GLU A 540 4.14 16.52 -27.08
C GLU A 540 4.25 16.51 -28.60
N ALA A 541 5.30 17.11 -29.16
CA ALA A 541 5.54 17.08 -30.60
C ALA A 541 5.82 15.67 -31.14
N ALA A 542 6.30 14.75 -30.30
CA ALA A 542 6.76 13.42 -30.70
C ALA A 542 5.80 12.27 -30.34
N THR A 543 4.70 12.54 -29.63
CA THR A 543 3.82 11.52 -29.04
C THR A 543 2.34 11.85 -29.26
N VAL A 544 1.45 10.89 -29.02
CA VAL A 544 0.00 11.11 -28.94
C VAL A 544 -0.45 11.29 -27.49
N LYS A 545 -1.71 11.71 -27.27
CA LYS A 545 -2.25 12.06 -25.94
C LYS A 545 -2.24 10.91 -24.93
N SER A 546 -2.41 9.67 -25.41
CA SER A 546 -2.45 8.48 -24.57
C SER A 546 -1.06 8.03 -24.09
N ASP A 547 0.02 8.46 -24.75
CA ASP A 547 1.37 7.99 -24.51
C ASP A 547 1.88 8.32 -23.10
N PRO A 548 2.61 7.39 -22.44
CA PRO A 548 3.05 7.56 -21.05
C PRO A 548 4.05 8.71 -20.87
N GLN A 549 4.79 9.11 -21.91
CA GLN A 549 5.74 10.23 -21.86
C GLN A 549 5.06 11.56 -21.56
N ARG A 550 3.77 11.72 -21.90
CA ARG A 550 2.96 12.90 -21.56
C ARG A 550 2.40 12.88 -20.14
N LYS A 551 2.65 11.80 -19.38
CA LYS A 551 2.10 11.54 -18.05
C LYS A 551 3.18 11.46 -16.95
N MET A 552 4.38 11.97 -17.24
CA MET A 552 5.55 11.83 -16.37
C MET A 552 5.64 12.88 -15.26
N LEU A 553 4.92 14.00 -15.36
CA LEU A 553 5.02 15.08 -14.39
C LEU A 553 3.69 15.83 -14.23
N ALA A 554 2.99 15.50 -13.16
CA ALA A 554 1.81 16.19 -12.68
C ALA A 554 1.59 15.81 -11.20
N ALA A 555 0.80 16.61 -10.50
CA ALA A 555 0.33 16.30 -9.16
C ALA A 555 -1.07 16.85 -8.92
N LEU A 556 -1.77 16.32 -7.91
CA LEU A 556 -3.02 16.85 -7.41
C LEU A 556 -3.10 16.76 -5.89
N TRP A 557 -3.95 17.59 -5.30
CA TRP A 557 -4.30 17.60 -3.89
C TRP A 557 -5.74 17.12 -3.72
N ARG A 558 -5.94 16.17 -2.81
CA ARG A 558 -7.25 15.61 -2.49
C ARG A 558 -7.57 15.79 -1.02
N GLU A 559 -8.81 16.13 -0.70
CA GLU A 559 -9.26 16.31 0.69
C GLU A 559 -8.92 15.11 1.57
N SER A 560 -8.53 15.38 2.81
CA SER A 560 -8.34 14.34 3.83
C SER A 560 -9.67 14.00 4.52
N PRO A 561 -9.96 12.72 4.75
CA PRO A 561 -11.16 12.29 5.48
C PRO A 561 -11.11 12.66 6.97
N ILE A 562 -9.94 13.02 7.52
CA ILE A 562 -9.77 13.24 8.96
C ILE A 562 -10.67 14.37 9.48
N ASN A 563 -10.86 15.43 8.69
CA ASN A 563 -11.72 16.55 9.08
C ASN A 563 -13.23 16.22 9.04
N LEU A 564 -13.61 15.07 8.44
CA LEU A 564 -15.01 14.64 8.32
C LEU A 564 -15.45 13.74 9.49
N LEU A 565 -14.52 13.34 10.36
CA LEU A 565 -14.80 12.43 11.46
C LEU A 565 -15.49 13.14 12.62
N GLU A 566 -16.51 12.48 13.16
CA GLU A 566 -17.07 12.79 14.47
C GLU A 566 -16.31 12.02 15.57
N GLU A 567 -16.61 12.32 16.84
CA GLU A 567 -16.02 11.63 17.99
C GLU A 567 -16.25 10.11 17.88
N ASP A 568 -15.24 9.31 18.25
CA ASP A 568 -15.22 7.84 18.19
C ASP A 568 -15.32 7.18 16.80
N GLN A 569 -15.42 7.95 15.71
CA GLN A 569 -15.41 7.40 14.35
C GLN A 569 -13.98 7.02 13.91
N LYS A 570 -13.89 5.95 13.13
CA LYS A 570 -12.63 5.41 12.58
C LYS A 570 -12.72 5.26 11.06
N LEU A 571 -11.57 5.14 10.41
CA LEU A 571 -11.48 4.98 8.95
C LEU A 571 -10.86 3.63 8.60
N ALA A 572 -11.35 3.03 7.52
CA ALA A 572 -10.73 1.88 6.88
C ALA A 572 -10.95 1.94 5.37
N THR A 573 -9.93 1.58 4.59
CA THR A 573 -10.11 1.27 3.16
C THR A 573 -11.14 0.16 2.99
N MET A 574 -12.03 0.24 2.00
CA MET A 574 -13.02 -0.82 1.75
C MET A 574 -12.35 -2.13 1.33
N ALA A 575 -11.14 -2.08 0.76
CA ALA A 575 -10.31 -3.27 0.50
C ALA A 575 -10.09 -4.12 1.77
N SER A 576 -10.16 -3.52 2.96
CA SER A 576 -10.03 -4.26 4.21
C SER A 576 -11.17 -5.24 4.47
N LEU A 577 -12.34 -5.07 3.85
CA LEU A 577 -13.42 -6.07 3.96
C LEU A 577 -13.04 -7.41 3.30
N LEU A 578 -12.10 -7.40 2.36
CA LEU A 578 -11.58 -8.60 1.71
C LEU A 578 -10.27 -9.10 2.36
N HIS A 579 -9.80 -8.44 3.42
CA HIS A 579 -8.57 -8.83 4.10
C HIS A 579 -8.76 -10.11 4.92
N VAL A 580 -7.83 -11.03 4.72
CA VAL A 580 -7.65 -12.25 5.51
C VAL A 580 -6.25 -12.19 6.12
N ASP A 581 -6.17 -12.39 7.44
CA ASP A 581 -4.91 -12.39 8.17
C ASP A 581 -4.12 -13.71 7.96
N ALA A 582 -2.91 -13.77 8.52
CA ALA A 582 -2.03 -14.94 8.39
C ALA A 582 -2.60 -16.21 9.06
N GLN A 583 -3.63 -16.10 9.88
CA GLN A 583 -4.33 -17.22 10.52
C GLN A 583 -5.60 -17.62 9.74
N GLY A 584 -5.87 -16.99 8.60
CA GLY A 584 -7.03 -17.27 7.77
C GLY A 584 -8.31 -16.57 8.24
N ARG A 585 -8.22 -15.53 9.09
CA ARG A 585 -9.40 -14.82 9.61
C ARG A 585 -9.68 -13.49 8.92
N SER A 586 -10.95 -13.26 8.63
CA SER A 586 -11.52 -12.11 7.94
C SER A 586 -11.64 -10.88 8.83
N PHE A 587 -11.20 -9.74 8.30
CA PHE A 587 -11.39 -8.44 8.93
C PHE A 587 -12.86 -7.99 8.90
N ALA A 588 -13.61 -8.27 7.82
CA ALA A 588 -15.05 -7.98 7.77
C ALA A 588 -15.81 -8.71 8.90
N ALA A 589 -15.49 -9.99 9.12
CA ALA A 589 -16.06 -10.74 10.23
C ALA A 589 -15.69 -10.14 11.60
N ALA A 590 -14.46 -9.65 11.77
CA ALA A 590 -14.04 -8.96 12.98
C ALA A 590 -14.83 -7.65 13.22
N LEU A 591 -15.07 -6.85 12.17
CA LEU A 591 -15.90 -5.65 12.24
C LEU A 591 -17.36 -5.96 12.61
N ILE A 592 -17.96 -6.97 11.99
CA ILE A 592 -19.33 -7.40 12.29
C ILE A 592 -19.43 -7.80 13.77
N ARG A 593 -18.51 -8.65 14.26
CA ARG A 593 -18.48 -9.07 15.67
C ARG A 593 -18.31 -7.88 16.61
N ARG A 594 -17.44 -6.92 16.27
CA ARG A 594 -17.22 -5.70 17.07
C ARG A 594 -18.47 -4.84 17.15
N SER A 595 -19.20 -4.70 16.04
CA SER A 595 -20.40 -3.86 15.96
C SER A 595 -21.52 -4.33 16.88
N GLY A 596 -21.54 -5.61 17.25
CA GLY A 596 -22.64 -6.22 17.99
C GLY A 596 -23.95 -6.32 17.19
N LEU A 597 -23.95 -5.95 15.91
CA LEU A 597 -25.11 -6.05 15.02
C LEU A 597 -25.28 -7.47 14.49
N ALA A 598 -26.52 -7.81 14.11
CA ALA A 598 -26.74 -8.99 13.29
C ALA A 598 -26.02 -8.82 11.93
N PRO A 599 -25.37 -9.87 11.39
CA PRO A 599 -24.60 -9.78 10.15
C PRO A 599 -25.38 -9.18 8.96
N SER A 600 -26.65 -9.57 8.77
CA SER A 600 -27.52 -9.00 7.74
C SER A 600 -27.86 -7.53 7.95
N THR A 601 -27.97 -7.08 9.20
CA THR A 601 -28.15 -5.65 9.54
C THR A 601 -26.89 -4.84 9.27
N TRP A 602 -25.72 -5.39 9.62
CA TRP A 602 -24.44 -4.75 9.29
C TRP A 602 -24.25 -4.62 7.78
N LEU A 603 -24.56 -5.69 7.03
CA LEU A 603 -24.49 -5.70 5.57
C LEU A 603 -25.45 -4.67 4.95
N ALA A 604 -26.69 -4.58 5.44
CA ALA A 604 -27.66 -3.57 5.00
C ALA A 604 -27.10 -2.14 5.16
N GLN A 605 -26.52 -1.81 6.34
CA GLN A 605 -25.91 -0.49 6.57
C GLN A 605 -24.74 -0.20 5.62
N TYR A 606 -23.90 -1.20 5.35
CA TYR A 606 -22.83 -1.07 4.36
C TYR A 606 -23.40 -0.81 2.95
N LEU A 607 -24.43 -1.55 2.53
CA LEU A 607 -25.04 -1.41 1.21
C LEU A 607 -25.75 -0.05 1.03
N ASP A 608 -26.39 0.46 2.08
CA ASP A 608 -27.02 1.79 2.06
C ASP A 608 -25.97 2.90 1.92
N ALA A 609 -24.77 2.73 2.47
CA ALA A 609 -23.66 3.67 2.29
C ALA A 609 -22.94 3.53 0.94
N TYR A 610 -22.87 2.31 0.40
CA TYR A 610 -22.03 1.99 -0.76
C TYR A 610 -22.81 1.71 -2.05
N LEU A 611 -23.64 0.66 -2.08
CA LEU A 611 -24.27 0.20 -3.31
C LEU A 611 -25.46 1.09 -3.73
N VAL A 612 -26.30 1.47 -2.78
CA VAL A 612 -27.52 2.24 -3.07
C VAL A 612 -27.20 3.59 -3.72
N PRO A 613 -26.22 4.38 -3.24
CA PRO A 613 -25.83 5.63 -3.90
C PRO A 613 -25.26 5.44 -5.31
N LEU A 614 -24.54 4.34 -5.57
CA LEU A 614 -24.03 4.02 -6.91
C LEU A 614 -25.18 3.71 -7.88
N VAL A 615 -26.15 2.91 -7.45
CA VAL A 615 -27.35 2.61 -8.26
C VAL A 615 -28.21 3.84 -8.47
N HIS A 616 -28.28 4.73 -7.48
CA HIS A 616 -28.94 6.02 -7.64
C HIS A 616 -28.25 6.89 -8.68
N CYS A 617 -26.92 7.05 -8.61
CA CYS A 617 -26.13 7.77 -9.61
C CYS A 617 -26.37 7.24 -11.03
N LEU A 618 -26.45 5.91 -11.19
CA LEU A 618 -26.81 5.30 -12.46
C LEU A 618 -28.24 5.63 -12.90
N ALA A 619 -29.24 5.35 -12.06
CA ALA A 619 -30.65 5.51 -12.43
C ALA A 619 -31.03 6.98 -12.70
N ALA A 620 -30.49 7.92 -11.94
CA ALA A 620 -30.82 9.33 -12.04
C ALA A 620 -29.94 10.10 -13.03
N TYR A 621 -28.68 9.70 -13.20
CA TYR A 621 -27.68 10.51 -13.92
C TYR A 621 -26.85 9.74 -14.95
N ASP A 622 -27.05 8.42 -15.12
CA ASP A 622 -26.14 7.55 -15.88
C ASP A 622 -24.66 7.78 -15.50
N LEU A 623 -24.43 8.11 -14.22
CA LEU A 623 -23.13 8.44 -13.66
C LEU A 623 -22.52 7.19 -13.03
N VAL A 624 -21.31 6.86 -13.47
CA VAL A 624 -20.52 5.75 -12.95
C VAL A 624 -19.23 6.23 -12.31
N PHE A 625 -18.74 5.41 -11.38
CA PHE A 625 -17.46 5.55 -10.69
C PHE A 625 -16.62 4.29 -10.98
N MET A 626 -15.40 4.25 -10.44
CA MET A 626 -14.62 3.01 -10.29
C MET A 626 -14.64 2.58 -8.81
N PRO A 627 -15.71 1.92 -8.34
CA PRO A 627 -16.00 1.76 -6.90
C PRO A 627 -15.23 0.62 -6.22
N HIS A 628 -14.08 0.20 -6.74
CA HIS A 628 -13.33 -0.93 -6.16
C HIS A 628 -12.76 -0.62 -4.76
N GLY A 629 -12.36 -1.67 -4.02
CA GLY A 629 -11.93 -1.61 -2.62
C GLY A 629 -10.99 -0.45 -2.27
N GLU A 630 -10.00 -0.15 -3.12
CA GLU A 630 -9.06 0.94 -2.87
C GLU A 630 -9.69 2.34 -2.99
N ASN A 631 -10.70 2.56 -3.84
CA ASN A 631 -11.29 3.88 -4.13
C ASN A 631 -12.40 4.30 -3.17
N VAL A 632 -12.59 3.52 -2.12
CA VAL A 632 -13.67 3.67 -1.18
C VAL A 632 -13.10 3.61 0.23
N ILE A 633 -13.40 4.62 1.05
CA ILE A 633 -13.02 4.65 2.47
C ILE A 633 -14.31 4.57 3.29
N MET A 634 -14.34 3.66 4.25
CA MET A 634 -15.45 3.51 5.19
C MET A 634 -15.18 4.35 6.43
N VAL A 635 -16.18 5.11 6.84
CA VAL A 635 -16.29 5.69 8.18
C VAL A 635 -17.04 4.70 9.06
N LEU A 636 -16.39 4.27 10.13
CA LEU A 636 -16.85 3.20 11.01
C LEU A 636 -17.09 3.74 12.42
N GLU A 637 -18.17 3.28 13.05
CA GLU A 637 -18.45 3.54 14.46
C GLU A 637 -18.67 2.20 15.16
N ASN A 638 -17.83 1.88 16.14
CA ASN A 638 -17.83 0.57 16.82
C ASN A 638 -17.77 -0.64 15.85
N GLY A 639 -17.23 -0.46 14.64
CA GLY A 639 -17.15 -1.51 13.61
C GLY A 639 -18.35 -1.56 12.66
N ALA A 640 -19.43 -0.81 12.89
CA ALA A 640 -20.52 -0.64 11.94
C ALA A 640 -20.17 0.41 10.87
N VAL A 641 -20.59 0.21 9.63
CA VAL A 641 -20.42 1.20 8.55
C VAL A 641 -21.43 2.33 8.72
N ARG A 642 -20.93 3.55 8.90
CA ARG A 642 -21.75 4.77 9.07
C ARG A 642 -21.83 5.61 7.83
N LYS A 643 -20.74 5.66 7.08
CA LYS A 643 -20.63 6.44 5.86
C LYS A 643 -19.54 5.87 4.97
N VAL A 644 -19.69 6.08 3.67
CA VAL A 644 -18.66 5.77 2.68
C VAL A 644 -18.20 7.05 1.98
N LEU A 645 -16.89 7.13 1.72
CA LEU A 645 -16.23 8.22 1.04
C LEU A 645 -15.63 7.71 -0.28
N HIS A 646 -16.08 8.24 -1.41
CA HIS A 646 -15.51 7.94 -2.72
C HIS A 646 -14.32 8.85 -3.04
N LYS A 647 -13.27 8.29 -3.64
CA LYS A 647 -12.08 9.01 -4.11
C LYS A 647 -11.67 8.57 -5.52
N ASP A 648 -10.65 9.21 -6.08
CA ASP A 648 -10.17 9.01 -7.46
C ASP A 648 -11.27 9.31 -8.48
N LEU A 649 -11.74 10.57 -8.45
CA LEU A 649 -12.93 10.99 -9.17
C LEU A 649 -12.59 11.47 -10.58
N GLY A 650 -11.69 12.44 -10.72
CA GLY A 650 -11.44 13.11 -11.99
C GLY A 650 -10.96 12.17 -13.09
N GLU A 651 -10.16 11.15 -12.76
CA GLU A 651 -9.68 10.19 -13.78
C GLU A 651 -10.71 9.09 -14.13
N GLU A 652 -11.66 8.77 -13.23
CA GLU A 652 -12.42 7.52 -13.30
C GLU A 652 -13.93 7.70 -13.49
N VAL A 653 -14.51 8.87 -13.15
CA VAL A 653 -15.96 9.04 -13.35
C VAL A 653 -16.33 9.17 -14.82
N ALA A 654 -17.49 8.65 -15.17
CA ALA A 654 -18.06 8.81 -16.50
C ALA A 654 -19.57 9.01 -16.45
N VAL A 655 -20.09 9.75 -17.42
CA VAL A 655 -21.53 9.89 -17.66
C VAL A 655 -21.86 9.27 -19.00
N LEU A 656 -22.77 8.28 -19.01
CA LEU A 656 -22.92 7.35 -20.12
C LEU A 656 -23.99 7.74 -21.15
N SER A 657 -24.77 8.79 -20.87
CA SER A 657 -25.81 9.26 -21.79
C SER A 657 -25.84 10.78 -21.89
N ASP A 658 -26.52 11.32 -22.91
CA ASP A 658 -26.72 12.76 -23.08
C ASP A 658 -27.83 13.36 -22.20
N SER A 659 -28.41 12.57 -21.28
CA SER A 659 -29.51 13.03 -20.42
C SER A 659 -29.08 14.08 -19.39
N VAL A 660 -27.81 14.06 -18.99
CA VAL A 660 -27.23 15.01 -18.03
C VAL A 660 -26.50 16.12 -18.77
N GLU A 661 -26.93 17.37 -18.63
CA GLU A 661 -26.18 18.50 -19.19
C GLU A 661 -24.83 18.67 -18.47
N LEU A 662 -23.74 18.64 -19.22
CA LEU A 662 -22.39 18.82 -18.71
C LEU A 662 -21.82 20.18 -19.14
N PRO A 663 -21.18 20.94 -18.23
CA PRO A 663 -20.36 22.08 -18.61
C PRO A 663 -19.32 21.71 -19.68
N GLU A 664 -19.09 22.60 -20.64
CA GLU A 664 -18.19 22.35 -21.77
C GLU A 664 -16.78 21.94 -21.34
N GLU A 665 -16.29 22.53 -20.24
CA GLU A 665 -14.98 22.24 -19.67
C GLU A 665 -14.82 20.79 -19.22
N ILE A 666 -15.87 20.18 -18.68
CA ILE A 666 -15.82 18.81 -18.14
C ILE A 666 -16.38 17.78 -19.10
N ARG A 667 -16.76 18.17 -20.33
CA ARG A 667 -17.44 17.32 -21.31
C ARG A 667 -16.72 15.99 -21.60
N ARG A 668 -15.41 15.90 -21.32
CA ARG A 668 -14.63 14.67 -21.43
C ARG A 668 -15.12 13.51 -20.56
N VAL A 669 -15.89 13.78 -19.49
CA VAL A 669 -16.48 12.71 -18.67
C VAL A 669 -17.62 12.00 -19.39
N ARG A 670 -18.15 12.58 -20.48
CA ARG A 670 -19.09 11.87 -21.34
C ARG A 670 -18.35 10.76 -22.09
N THR A 671 -18.74 9.52 -21.82
CA THR A 671 -18.28 8.35 -22.56
C THR A 671 -19.48 7.50 -22.97
N GLY A 672 -19.27 6.52 -23.85
CA GLY A 672 -20.26 5.47 -24.11
C GLY A 672 -19.98 4.26 -23.23
N GLY A 673 -20.96 3.37 -23.09
CA GLY A 673 -20.80 2.12 -22.35
C GLY A 673 -22.14 1.57 -21.92
N ASP A 674 -22.13 0.35 -21.41
CA ASP A 674 -23.29 -0.25 -20.76
C ASP A 674 -23.30 0.12 -19.27
N PRO A 675 -24.28 0.92 -18.80
CA PRO A 675 -24.31 1.40 -17.42
C PRO A 675 -24.38 0.29 -16.38
N VAL A 676 -25.05 -0.83 -16.67
CA VAL A 676 -25.24 -1.86 -15.63
C VAL A 676 -23.95 -2.65 -15.35
N LEU A 677 -23.01 -2.67 -16.30
CA LEU A 677 -21.72 -3.35 -16.13
C LEU A 677 -20.87 -2.74 -15.02
N SER A 678 -21.03 -1.46 -14.66
CA SER A 678 -20.31 -0.89 -13.51
C SER A 678 -20.80 -1.45 -12.17
N VAL A 679 -22.02 -1.98 -12.10
CA VAL A 679 -22.52 -2.70 -10.92
C VAL A 679 -22.12 -4.17 -11.01
N PHE A 680 -22.42 -4.82 -12.15
CA PHE A 680 -22.16 -6.24 -12.30
C PHE A 680 -20.68 -6.60 -12.28
N THR A 681 -19.83 -5.83 -12.97
CA THR A 681 -18.38 -6.09 -13.02
C THR A 681 -17.68 -5.52 -11.80
N ASP A 682 -17.79 -4.22 -11.55
CA ASP A 682 -16.92 -3.56 -10.56
C ASP A 682 -17.37 -3.80 -9.11
N VAL A 683 -18.67 -4.07 -8.90
CA VAL A 683 -19.22 -4.33 -7.55
C VAL A 683 -19.49 -5.82 -7.34
N PHE A 684 -20.30 -6.47 -8.16
CA PHE A 684 -20.70 -7.86 -7.91
C PHE A 684 -19.54 -8.81 -8.16
N ASP A 685 -18.98 -8.78 -9.37
CA ASP A 685 -17.96 -9.73 -9.77
C ASP A 685 -16.57 -9.40 -9.24
N SER A 686 -16.22 -8.12 -9.08
CA SER A 686 -14.89 -7.71 -8.61
C SER A 686 -14.78 -7.45 -7.11
N PHE A 687 -15.90 -7.49 -6.37
CA PHE A 687 -15.89 -7.25 -4.91
C PHE A 687 -16.79 -8.21 -4.12
N PHE A 688 -18.10 -8.25 -4.37
CA PHE A 688 -19.02 -9.11 -3.60
C PHE A 688 -18.77 -10.60 -3.82
N ARG A 689 -18.31 -10.99 -5.01
CA ARG A 689 -17.84 -12.35 -5.33
C ARG A 689 -16.77 -12.85 -4.34
N PHE A 690 -16.02 -11.95 -3.72
CA PHE A 690 -15.03 -12.29 -2.68
C PHE A 690 -15.60 -12.11 -1.27
N LEU A 691 -16.35 -11.04 -1.03
CA LEU A 691 -16.89 -10.75 0.31
C LEU A 691 -17.89 -11.82 0.79
N ALA A 692 -18.82 -12.26 -0.07
CA ALA A 692 -19.84 -13.22 0.32
C ALA A 692 -19.23 -14.59 0.71
N PRO A 693 -18.34 -15.21 -0.09
CA PRO A 693 -17.65 -16.44 0.31
C PRO A 693 -16.80 -16.31 1.57
N LEU A 694 -16.17 -15.15 1.80
CA LEU A 694 -15.38 -14.93 3.03
C LEU A 694 -16.25 -14.97 4.28
N LEU A 695 -17.42 -14.32 4.26
CA LEU A 695 -18.35 -14.32 5.39
C LEU A 695 -19.01 -15.69 5.59
N ASP A 696 -19.30 -16.40 4.49
CA ASP A 696 -19.89 -17.74 4.53
C ASP A 696 -18.90 -18.77 5.10
N ASN A 697 -17.63 -18.73 4.66
CA ASN A 697 -16.59 -19.65 5.14
C ASN A 697 -16.26 -19.47 6.63
N GLU A 698 -16.45 -18.27 7.19
CA GLU A 698 -16.35 -18.03 8.63
C GLU A 698 -17.64 -18.35 9.41
N GLY A 699 -18.71 -18.77 8.73
CA GLY A 699 -20.02 -19.01 9.33
C GLY A 699 -20.67 -17.75 9.90
N VAL A 700 -20.34 -16.56 9.36
CA VAL A 700 -20.87 -15.26 9.81
C VAL A 700 -22.17 -14.93 9.08
N LEU A 701 -22.21 -15.09 7.75
CA LEU A 701 -23.38 -14.82 6.93
C LEU A 701 -23.35 -15.76 5.73
N ALA A 702 -24.41 -16.55 5.54
CA ALA A 702 -24.49 -17.48 4.41
C ALA A 702 -24.55 -16.72 3.08
N GLU A 703 -23.97 -17.28 2.01
CA GLU A 703 -23.97 -16.65 0.68
C GLU A 703 -25.39 -16.31 0.18
N GLU A 704 -26.35 -17.23 0.38
CA GLU A 704 -27.76 -17.00 -0.01
C GLU A 704 -28.39 -15.82 0.75
N GLU A 705 -28.07 -15.69 2.05
CA GLU A 705 -28.56 -14.56 2.87
C GLU A 705 -27.89 -13.25 2.44
N PHE A 706 -26.59 -13.27 2.11
CA PHE A 706 -25.88 -12.09 1.58
C PHE A 706 -26.60 -11.52 0.36
N TRP A 707 -26.85 -12.35 -0.66
CA TRP A 707 -27.50 -11.90 -1.89
C TRP A 707 -28.97 -11.53 -1.70
N SER A 708 -29.66 -12.17 -0.74
CA SER A 708 -31.01 -11.78 -0.32
C SER A 708 -31.06 -10.37 0.25
N VAL A 709 -30.08 -9.99 1.10
CA VAL A 709 -29.97 -8.64 1.64
C VAL A 709 -29.66 -7.63 0.53
N VAL A 710 -28.77 -7.97 -0.42
CA VAL A 710 -28.49 -7.11 -1.59
C VAL A 710 -29.76 -6.87 -2.41
N ALA A 711 -30.50 -7.93 -2.76
CA ALA A 711 -31.75 -7.84 -3.50
C ALA A 711 -32.78 -6.98 -2.76
N GLN A 712 -32.94 -7.20 -1.46
CA GLN A 712 -33.86 -6.44 -0.62
C GLN A 712 -33.52 -4.94 -0.63
N ARG A 713 -32.25 -4.56 -0.42
CA ARG A 713 -31.85 -3.14 -0.41
C ARG A 713 -32.14 -2.42 -1.73
N LEU A 714 -31.85 -3.08 -2.85
CA LEU A 714 -32.09 -2.51 -4.19
C LEU A 714 -33.59 -2.34 -4.48
N LEU A 715 -34.42 -3.32 -4.10
CA LEU A 715 -35.88 -3.24 -4.25
C LEU A 715 -36.50 -2.18 -3.34
N GLU A 716 -35.96 -2.00 -2.13
CA GLU A 716 -36.38 -0.93 -1.22
C GLU A 716 -36.06 0.45 -1.80
N TYR A 717 -34.82 0.66 -2.31
CA TYR A 717 -34.46 1.88 -3.05
C TYR A 717 -35.47 2.18 -4.18
N ARG A 718 -35.77 1.18 -5.01
CA ARG A 718 -36.76 1.30 -6.09
C ARG A 718 -38.14 1.72 -5.57
N SER A 719 -38.56 1.21 -4.42
CA SER A 719 -39.86 1.50 -3.81
C SER A 719 -39.94 2.88 -3.16
N GLU A 720 -38.85 3.33 -2.55
CA GLU A 720 -38.74 4.62 -1.85
C GLU A 720 -38.59 5.79 -2.82
N HIS A 721 -38.08 5.53 -4.03
CA HIS A 721 -37.86 6.54 -5.06
C HIS A 721 -38.61 6.23 -6.38
N PRO A 722 -39.96 6.26 -6.36
CA PRO A 722 -40.80 5.87 -7.51
C PRO A 722 -40.55 6.71 -8.77
N GLN A 723 -40.02 7.93 -8.63
CA GLN A 723 -39.61 8.78 -9.76
C GLN A 723 -38.45 8.19 -10.59
N PHE A 724 -37.60 7.35 -9.99
CA PHE A 724 -36.48 6.69 -10.67
C PHE A 724 -36.77 5.22 -10.98
N ALA A 725 -37.91 4.67 -10.55
CA ALA A 725 -38.22 3.25 -10.70
C ALA A 725 -38.20 2.76 -12.16
N GLY A 726 -38.66 3.58 -13.12
CA GLY A 726 -38.60 3.23 -14.54
C GLY A 726 -37.16 3.10 -15.06
N ARG A 727 -36.28 4.06 -14.70
CA ARG A 727 -34.85 4.01 -15.05
C ARG A 727 -34.15 2.86 -14.35
N PHE A 728 -34.49 2.59 -13.09
CA PHE A 728 -34.00 1.44 -12.35
C PHE A 728 -34.36 0.11 -13.04
N ASP A 729 -35.61 -0.03 -13.50
CA ASP A 729 -36.04 -1.24 -14.22
C ASP A 729 -35.31 -1.38 -15.56
N GLU A 730 -35.07 -0.27 -16.26
CA GLU A 730 -34.28 -0.25 -17.52
C GLU A 730 -32.82 -0.69 -17.33
N LEU A 731 -32.26 -0.58 -16.13
CA LEU A 731 -30.90 -1.08 -15.84
C LEU A 731 -30.83 -2.61 -15.91
N GLY A 732 -31.93 -3.34 -15.73
CA GLY A 732 -31.92 -4.81 -15.80
C GLY A 732 -31.12 -5.49 -14.68
N LEU A 733 -31.01 -4.88 -13.48
CA LEU A 733 -30.24 -5.44 -12.36
C LEU A 733 -30.69 -6.85 -11.91
N PHE A 734 -31.91 -7.26 -12.24
CA PHE A 734 -32.51 -8.56 -11.89
C PHE A 734 -32.66 -9.51 -13.09
N GLU A 735 -32.01 -9.22 -14.22
CA GLU A 735 -31.92 -10.17 -15.35
C GLU A 735 -31.27 -11.49 -14.91
N SER A 736 -31.58 -12.60 -15.59
CA SER A 736 -31.12 -13.94 -15.16
C SER A 736 -29.60 -14.13 -15.23
N SER A 737 -28.93 -13.38 -16.11
CA SER A 737 -27.50 -13.46 -16.34
C SER A 737 -26.95 -12.15 -16.89
N PHE A 738 -25.64 -11.94 -16.78
CA PHE A 738 -24.94 -10.78 -17.33
C PHE A 738 -23.56 -11.18 -17.90
N PRO A 739 -22.99 -10.40 -18.84
CA PRO A 739 -21.69 -10.71 -19.44
C PRO A 739 -20.56 -10.77 -18.41
N LEU A 740 -19.75 -11.84 -18.46
CA LEU A 740 -18.52 -12.00 -17.67
C LEU A 740 -17.41 -11.14 -18.26
N SER A 741 -17.04 -10.04 -17.60
CA SER A 741 -15.88 -9.21 -17.95
C SER A 741 -14.60 -9.75 -17.30
N CYS A 742 -13.59 -10.06 -18.10
CA CYS A 742 -12.42 -10.81 -17.65
C CYS A 742 -11.19 -9.93 -17.44
N LEU A 743 -10.86 -9.60 -16.18
CA LEU A 743 -9.77 -8.69 -15.85
C LEU A 743 -8.38 -9.29 -16.14
N ASN A 744 -8.11 -10.54 -15.76
CA ASN A 744 -6.81 -11.15 -16.06
C ASN A 744 -6.60 -11.28 -17.56
N ARG A 745 -7.62 -11.63 -18.35
CA ARG A 745 -7.52 -11.63 -19.82
C ARG A 745 -7.04 -10.28 -20.37
N LEU A 746 -7.48 -9.16 -19.79
CA LEU A 746 -7.01 -7.83 -20.21
C LEU A 746 -5.52 -7.65 -19.94
N GLN A 747 -5.05 -8.01 -18.74
CA GLN A 747 -3.62 -7.93 -18.38
C GLN A 747 -2.78 -8.90 -19.23
N LEU A 748 -3.23 -10.15 -19.41
CA LEU A 748 -2.54 -11.18 -20.19
C LEU A 748 -2.41 -10.81 -21.68
N ARG A 749 -3.40 -10.08 -22.23
CA ARG A 749 -3.36 -9.56 -23.61
C ARG A 749 -2.39 -8.38 -23.75
N ASN A 750 -2.38 -7.46 -22.78
CA ASN A 750 -1.46 -6.32 -22.80
C ASN A 750 -1.13 -5.79 -21.40
N HIS A 751 -0.09 -6.35 -20.80
CA HIS A 751 0.37 -5.97 -19.48
C HIS A 751 1.15 -4.63 -19.43
N GLN A 752 1.40 -3.96 -20.56
CA GLN A 752 2.04 -2.62 -20.60
C GLN A 752 1.02 -1.49 -20.75
N GLN A 753 -0.09 -1.77 -21.44
CA GLN A 753 -1.20 -0.86 -21.65
C GLN A 753 -2.50 -1.68 -21.80
N MET A 754 -3.09 -2.01 -20.66
CA MET A 754 -4.23 -2.92 -20.56
C MET A 754 -5.47 -2.44 -21.36
N LEU A 755 -5.73 -1.14 -21.31
CA LEU A 755 -6.83 -0.47 -22.01
C LEU A 755 -6.34 0.80 -22.70
N ASP A 756 -6.99 1.16 -23.81
CA ASP A 756 -6.92 2.51 -24.33
C ASP A 756 -7.83 3.40 -23.49
N LEU A 757 -7.23 4.37 -22.78
CA LEU A 757 -7.99 5.28 -21.91
C LEU A 757 -8.92 6.22 -22.68
N THR A 758 -8.77 6.30 -24.02
CA THR A 758 -9.68 7.08 -24.88
C THR A 758 -10.88 6.29 -25.38
N ASP A 759 -10.88 4.96 -25.21
CA ASP A 759 -11.99 4.08 -25.52
C ASP A 759 -11.95 2.82 -24.63
N GLN A 760 -12.29 3.01 -23.35
CA GLN A 760 -12.21 1.95 -22.35
C GLN A 760 -13.22 0.81 -22.63
N SER A 761 -14.35 1.13 -23.25
CA SER A 761 -15.46 0.20 -23.48
C SER A 761 -15.17 -0.85 -24.57
N SER A 762 -14.45 -0.48 -25.63
CA SER A 762 -14.11 -1.40 -26.74
C SER A 762 -12.98 -2.37 -26.39
N GLY A 763 -12.23 -2.08 -25.31
CA GLY A 763 -11.11 -2.87 -24.85
C GLY A 763 -11.50 -4.09 -24.00
N LEU A 764 -12.72 -4.13 -23.46
CA LEU A 764 -13.21 -5.18 -22.56
C LEU A 764 -13.22 -6.56 -23.23
N LEU A 765 -12.92 -7.59 -22.46
CA LEU A 765 -12.87 -8.98 -22.92
C LEU A 765 -13.92 -9.78 -22.15
N TYR A 766 -14.82 -10.42 -22.90
CA TYR A 766 -15.91 -11.20 -22.34
C TYR A 766 -15.72 -12.69 -22.56
N ALA A 767 -16.20 -13.50 -21.62
CA ALA A 767 -16.17 -14.96 -21.72
C ALA A 767 -17.55 -15.58 -21.43
N GLY A 768 -18.56 -15.22 -22.23
CA GLY A 768 -19.97 -15.63 -22.02
C GLY A 768 -20.59 -14.93 -20.81
N ASP A 769 -21.64 -15.51 -20.24
CA ASP A 769 -22.40 -14.88 -19.15
C ASP A 769 -22.20 -15.57 -17.80
N LEU A 770 -22.33 -14.81 -16.71
CA LEU A 770 -22.51 -15.30 -15.34
C LEU A 770 -24.01 -15.32 -14.98
N GLU A 771 -24.42 -16.33 -14.22
CA GLU A 771 -25.75 -16.33 -13.59
C GLU A 771 -25.82 -15.22 -12.54
N ASN A 772 -26.89 -14.44 -12.55
CA ASN A 772 -27.08 -13.32 -11.64
C ASN A 772 -27.61 -13.79 -10.27
N PRO A 773 -26.86 -13.58 -9.17
CA PRO A 773 -27.30 -13.89 -7.81
C PRO A 773 -28.64 -13.28 -7.41
N LEU A 774 -28.97 -12.10 -7.96
CA LEU A 774 -30.23 -11.43 -7.62
C LEU A 774 -31.45 -12.12 -8.21
N ALA A 775 -31.30 -12.80 -9.35
CA ALA A 775 -32.41 -13.49 -10.00
C ALA A 775 -32.91 -14.68 -9.16
N THR A 776 -32.02 -15.36 -8.45
CA THR A 776 -32.36 -16.48 -7.55
C THR A 776 -32.81 -15.99 -6.17
N ALA A 777 -32.23 -14.89 -5.67
CA ALA A 777 -32.56 -14.32 -4.36
C ALA A 777 -34.01 -13.80 -4.21
N VAL A 778 -34.68 -13.46 -5.32
CA VAL A 778 -36.06 -12.94 -5.32
C VAL A 778 -37.11 -14.05 -5.48
N ILE A 779 -36.69 -15.29 -5.76
CA ILE A 779 -37.58 -16.47 -5.84
C ILE A 779 -37.63 -17.11 -4.44
N PRO A 780 -38.81 -17.19 -3.78
CA PRO A 780 -38.91 -17.89 -2.50
C PRO A 780 -38.44 -19.33 -2.67
N ALA A 781 -37.56 -19.81 -1.78
CA ALA A 781 -37.18 -21.22 -1.73
C ALA A 781 -38.45 -22.09 -1.68
N SER A 782 -38.66 -22.86 -2.75
CA SER A 782 -39.85 -23.69 -2.97
C SER A 782 -39.89 -24.93 -2.08
#